data_AF-A0A326GJD8-F1
#
_entry.id   AF-A0A326GJD8-F1
#
_cell.length_a   1.000
_cell.length_b   1.000
_cell.length_c   1.000
_cell.angle_alpha   90.00
_cell.angle_beta   90.00
_cell.angle_gamma   90.00
#
_symmetry.space_group_name_H-M   'P 1'
#
loop_
_entity.id
_entity.type
_entity.pdbx_description
1 polymer ?
#
loop_
_entity_poly.entity_id
_entity_poly.type
_entity_poly.pdbx_seq_one_letter_code
_entity_poly.pdbx_strand_id
1 'polypeptide(L)'
;MAGVIPVVLLAAAAQAQPLDRFDDVAAWRAASSDGVSATATAVPGVTDKALQLRYDFAKVSGYAFVRRTLPITFPPNWEMRLKVRGTGGVNDLQIKFTDADGTNVWWVTKPNFRPSAEWQELRIRPRDVQFAWGPTTDKTLKATQAVEIVVVRGRDGGAGTIEVDDWTFEALPPPRPLPAPVASDPRAIDGDRTTAAKGPVTIDFGGQRELGGLVLHWAGAATAYAIEASDDRRRWRTLRSVRHGDGGGDPIALPDTETRYLRIGGAKGLAEVEVKDRSWAETPNAFVADLARNAPRGRFPRGFTEQSYWTLVASDGGAVSGLIGEDGAIEIAKGGFSVEPFVVENGRTIAWSDVATGHSLENGYLPIPHALWTAAGWTLDTSLFADADSKRLMARWTLKNTGDVARTLRLVLAVRPFQVNPPAQFLSQRGGVSPIATLAWDGSAMAVTTPGAIAGDAAVTRRLFPLTAPAQAWAKPFDQGALADPAEPGKAMRVEDPTQLASGGLAYDITLAPGESWSTAMALGGDASVTQAALDSAHAATRASWQRTLGAVTMNVPTMKQPLADTVKSALAQVLMSRDGPALKPGTRSYDRSWIRDGAMMTETMLRMGVVAPGRAFADWYGPNLFANGKVPCCVDARGPDPVPENDSHGQYIHLVTDLYRYTGDKAALERDWPKLDAARRYMESLAQSERTAANQTPERRMLYGLMPPSISHEGYSAKAQYSLWDDFWALTGYKDAAFAARVLNKPEAAEIEAQRDRFQRDLHAAIAAAVRFWKIDYIPGATSLGDFDATSTTMGLDPAGEQARLDPKLLANTFDRQWRRVMTRPVSSDWSDYTPYELRNVSAMVRLGRRERANRMLDFYMGDRRPGGWNGWAEVVGRDQREIRFLGDVPHAWVASDYIRAALDLFAYVDQDAQAIVLAGGLDDDWLAEKGSDVRGLRTPYGTVDLAIRADGDAVVATIGGGAMPPGGFVLPWPLSGEAGRATIDGKAVKIASDGLHIPARNGPISVSMERRR
;
A
#
# COMPACT_ATOMS: atom_id res chain seq x y z
N MET A 1 61.48 41.77 32.47
CA MET A 1 60.59 40.80 33.13
C MET A 1 59.15 41.28 32.97
N ALA A 2 58.38 40.63 32.11
CA ALA A 2 56.91 40.67 32.11
C ALA A 2 56.45 39.50 31.23
N GLY A 3 56.06 38.41 31.87
CA GLY A 3 55.59 37.20 31.21
C GLY A 3 54.16 37.38 30.70
N VAL A 4 53.92 37.00 29.46
CA VAL A 4 52.59 36.86 28.87
C VAL A 4 52.08 35.46 29.26
N ILE A 5 51.05 35.40 30.10
CA ILE A 5 50.31 34.17 30.39
C ILE A 5 49.24 34.00 29.30
N PRO A 6 49.17 32.86 28.59
CA PRO A 6 48.07 32.57 27.69
C PRO A 6 46.84 32.20 28.52
N VAL A 7 45.75 32.94 28.36
CA VAL A 7 44.43 32.56 28.87
C VAL A 7 43.93 31.37 28.06
N VAL A 8 44.06 30.18 28.65
CA VAL A 8 43.39 28.97 28.18
C VAL A 8 41.89 29.16 28.45
N LEU A 9 41.11 29.40 27.40
CA LEU A 9 39.66 29.23 27.41
C LEU A 9 39.36 27.73 27.51
N LEU A 10 39.27 27.22 28.74
CA LEU A 10 38.63 25.95 29.04
C LEU A 10 37.16 26.07 28.61
N ALA A 11 36.81 25.48 27.48
CA ALA A 11 35.43 25.15 27.17
C ALA A 11 34.95 24.19 28.26
N ALA A 12 34.22 24.69 29.26
CA ALA A 12 33.55 23.86 30.23
C ALA A 12 32.58 22.94 29.47
N ALA A 13 32.84 21.64 29.49
CA ALA A 13 31.83 20.66 29.09
C ALA A 13 30.60 20.87 29.99
N ALA A 14 29.45 21.20 29.39
CA ALA A 14 28.22 21.35 30.13
C ALA A 14 27.87 19.97 30.73
N GLN A 15 27.77 19.89 32.06
CA GLN A 15 27.36 18.65 32.73
C GLN A 15 25.90 18.33 32.38
N ALA A 16 25.61 17.05 32.13
CA ALA A 16 24.25 16.55 31.93
C ALA A 16 23.32 17.07 33.04
N GLN A 17 22.28 17.81 32.64
CA GLN A 17 21.29 18.37 33.56
C GLN A 17 20.09 17.42 33.64
N PRO A 18 19.49 17.24 34.83
CA PRO A 18 18.24 16.50 34.93
C PRO A 18 17.13 17.29 34.22
N LEU A 19 16.51 16.67 33.22
CA LEU A 19 15.33 17.19 32.54
C LEU A 19 14.07 16.85 33.34
N ASP A 20 13.99 15.61 33.84
CA ASP A 20 12.96 15.14 34.76
C ASP A 20 13.45 13.91 35.54
N ARG A 21 13.25 13.88 36.86
CA ARG A 21 13.50 12.71 37.72
C ARG A 21 12.24 11.87 37.96
N PHE A 22 11.08 12.32 37.49
CA PHE A 22 9.78 11.65 37.66
C PHE A 22 9.32 11.47 39.12
N ASP A 23 9.90 12.21 40.06
CA ASP A 23 9.49 12.19 41.48
C ASP A 23 8.08 12.79 41.71
N ASP A 24 7.67 13.73 40.86
CA ASP A 24 6.33 14.33 40.84
C ASP A 24 5.47 13.76 39.69
N VAL A 25 4.90 12.59 39.93
CA VAL A 25 4.00 11.93 38.96
C VAL A 25 2.73 12.74 38.69
N ALA A 26 2.30 13.63 39.60
CA ALA A 26 1.11 14.45 39.38
C ALA A 26 1.29 15.49 38.25
N ALA A 27 2.54 15.84 37.91
CA ALA A 27 2.85 16.68 36.75
C ALA A 27 2.63 15.98 35.39
N TRP A 28 2.41 14.65 35.40
CA TRP A 28 2.21 13.83 34.22
C TRP A 28 0.75 13.37 34.11
N ARG A 29 0.13 13.65 32.96
CA ARG A 29 -1.25 13.23 32.68
C ARG A 29 -1.27 11.97 31.82
N ALA A 30 -1.83 10.88 32.35
CA ALA A 30 -2.13 9.69 31.56
C ALA A 30 -3.38 9.88 30.69
N ALA A 31 -3.32 9.37 29.46
CA ALA A 31 -4.45 9.30 28.54
C ALA A 31 -4.25 8.17 27.52
N SER A 32 -5.31 7.85 26.78
CA SER A 32 -5.33 6.73 25.84
C SER A 32 -6.32 6.97 24.70
N SER A 33 -6.17 6.20 23.63
CA SER A 33 -7.17 6.08 22.57
C SER A 33 -8.40 5.28 23.01
N ASP A 34 -9.48 5.34 22.22
CA ASP A 34 -10.72 4.58 22.47
C ASP A 34 -10.42 3.08 22.68
N GLY A 35 -11.03 2.48 23.71
CA GLY A 35 -10.88 1.05 24.03
C GLY A 35 -9.58 0.66 24.74
N VAL A 36 -8.67 1.62 24.97
CA VAL A 36 -7.41 1.40 25.71
C VAL A 36 -7.53 2.03 27.10
N SER A 37 -6.99 1.35 28.12
CA SER A 37 -6.85 1.93 29.47
C SER A 37 -5.41 2.38 29.73
N ALA A 38 -5.26 3.52 30.41
CA ALA A 38 -3.97 4.08 30.81
C ALA A 38 -4.06 4.72 32.18
N THR A 39 -3.11 4.42 33.07
CA THR A 39 -2.98 5.06 34.39
C THR A 39 -1.52 5.38 34.69
N ALA A 40 -1.25 6.55 35.25
CA ALA A 40 0.07 6.92 35.75
C ALA A 40 0.12 6.78 37.28
N THR A 41 1.16 6.13 37.80
CA THR A 41 1.40 5.96 39.24
C THR A 41 2.89 6.13 39.58
N ALA A 42 3.19 6.43 40.84
CA ALA A 42 4.56 6.46 41.34
C ALA A 42 4.99 5.08 41.84
N VAL A 43 6.21 4.66 41.49
CA VAL A 43 6.83 3.41 41.91
C VAL A 43 8.29 3.66 42.35
N PRO A 44 8.97 2.73 43.05
CA PRO A 44 10.37 2.89 43.39
C PRO A 44 11.27 3.03 42.14
N GLY A 45 12.02 4.13 42.07
CA GLY A 45 12.97 4.43 41.00
C GLY A 45 14.39 3.94 41.27
N VAL A 46 15.36 4.47 40.53
CA VAL A 46 16.80 4.21 40.72
C VAL A 46 17.30 4.85 42.01
N THR A 47 16.90 6.09 42.27
CA THR A 47 17.28 6.83 43.49
C THR A 47 16.09 7.05 44.41
N ASP A 48 14.95 7.52 43.87
CA ASP A 48 13.75 7.85 44.64
C ASP A 48 12.49 7.21 44.01
N LYS A 49 11.71 7.96 43.23
CA LYS A 49 10.52 7.46 42.55
C LYS A 49 10.73 7.47 41.03
N ALA A 50 10.03 6.58 40.35
CA ALA A 50 9.87 6.57 38.91
C ALA A 50 8.38 6.72 38.56
N LEU A 51 8.12 7.17 37.34
CA LEU A 51 6.77 7.19 36.79
C LEU A 51 6.48 5.85 36.13
N GLN A 52 5.38 5.20 36.52
CA GLN A 52 4.84 4.02 35.87
C GLN A 52 3.61 4.40 35.04
N LEU A 53 3.67 4.14 33.73
CA LEU A 53 2.50 4.05 32.85
C LEU A 53 2.05 2.59 32.80
N ARG A 54 0.89 2.30 33.40
CA ARG A 54 0.19 1.02 33.22
C ARG A 54 -0.79 1.13 32.07
N TYR A 55 -0.78 0.16 31.17
CA TYR A 55 -1.62 0.15 29.97
C TYR A 55 -2.32 -1.20 29.77
N ASP A 56 -3.47 -1.17 29.09
CA ASP A 56 -4.15 -2.36 28.57
C ASP A 56 -4.81 -2.02 27.22
N PHE A 57 -4.34 -2.66 26.15
CA PHE A 57 -4.87 -2.49 24.80
C PHE A 57 -6.15 -3.29 24.53
N ALA A 58 -6.53 -4.22 25.41
CA ALA A 58 -7.62 -5.17 25.16
C ALA A 58 -7.52 -5.79 23.75
N LYS A 59 -8.52 -5.54 22.88
CA LYS A 59 -8.57 -6.06 21.51
C LYS A 59 -8.42 -4.98 20.43
N VAL A 60 -8.26 -3.71 20.80
CA VAL A 60 -8.22 -2.60 19.85
C VAL A 60 -6.79 -2.31 19.44
N SER A 61 -6.57 -1.79 18.24
CA SER A 61 -5.33 -1.05 18.00
C SER A 61 -5.42 0.29 18.72
N GLY A 62 -4.29 0.90 19.07
CA GLY A 62 -4.34 2.11 19.86
C GLY A 62 -3.06 2.41 20.60
N TYR A 63 -3.13 3.40 21.47
CA TYR A 63 -2.00 3.91 22.21
C TYR A 63 -2.39 4.37 23.61
N ALA A 64 -1.46 4.17 24.54
CA ALA A 64 -1.49 4.69 25.90
C ALA A 64 -0.30 5.62 26.08
N PHE A 65 -0.47 6.73 26.78
CA PHE A 65 0.62 7.68 26.98
C PHE A 65 0.52 8.44 28.28
N VAL A 66 1.66 8.99 28.68
CA VAL A 66 1.73 10.08 29.65
C VAL A 66 2.26 11.32 28.95
N ARG A 67 1.66 12.47 29.27
CA ARG A 67 2.03 13.77 28.71
C ARG A 67 2.39 14.75 29.82
N ARG A 68 3.41 15.56 29.57
CA ARG A 68 3.81 16.68 30.43
C ARG A 68 4.06 17.94 29.61
N THR A 69 3.62 19.08 30.13
CA THR A 69 4.09 20.39 29.64
C THR A 69 5.53 20.56 30.08
N LEU A 70 6.45 20.47 29.12
CA LEU A 70 7.89 20.49 29.35
C LEU A 70 8.56 21.26 28.20
N PRO A 71 8.71 22.58 28.35
CA PRO A 71 9.38 23.39 27.34
C PRO A 71 10.86 23.06 27.27
N ILE A 72 11.38 22.80 26.06
CA ILE A 72 12.79 22.48 25.81
C ILE A 72 13.26 23.31 24.62
N THR A 73 14.45 23.91 24.74
CA THR A 73 15.15 24.55 23.63
C THR A 73 16.32 23.66 23.23
N PHE A 74 16.40 23.28 21.96
CA PHE A 74 17.39 22.33 21.46
C PHE A 74 18.56 23.08 20.81
N PRO A 75 19.81 22.90 21.28
CA PRO A 75 20.99 23.38 20.58
C PRO A 75 21.24 22.53 19.31
N PRO A 76 22.20 22.89 18.45
CA PRO A 76 22.51 22.08 17.26
C PRO A 76 23.02 20.67 17.55
N ASN A 77 23.63 20.44 18.72
CA ASN A 77 24.13 19.14 19.14
C ASN A 77 23.82 18.90 20.62
N TRP A 78 23.24 17.74 20.92
CA TRP A 78 22.78 17.39 22.27
C TRP A 78 22.61 15.88 22.41
N GLU A 79 22.45 15.45 23.65
CA GLU A 79 22.11 14.08 23.98
C GLU A 79 21.09 14.06 25.12
N MET A 80 20.10 13.19 24.98
CA MET A 80 19.20 12.81 26.07
C MET A 80 19.44 11.36 26.45
N ARG A 81 19.34 11.08 27.75
CA ARG A 81 19.31 9.72 28.27
C ARG A 81 18.06 9.55 29.11
N LEU A 82 17.31 8.48 28.86
CA LEU A 82 16.10 8.14 29.58
C LEU A 82 16.19 6.68 30.02
N LYS A 83 16.03 6.40 31.32
CA LYS A 83 15.92 5.02 31.77
C LYS A 83 14.50 4.53 31.59
N VAL A 84 14.36 3.32 31.06
CA VAL A 84 13.09 2.65 30.80
C VAL A 84 13.18 1.20 31.29
N ARG A 85 12.17 0.74 32.02
CA ARG A 85 11.94 -0.68 32.30
C ARG A 85 10.45 -0.99 32.21
N GLY A 86 10.05 -2.23 32.41
CA GLY A 86 8.64 -2.58 32.47
C GLY A 86 8.35 -4.05 32.26
N THR A 87 7.08 -4.32 31.96
CA THR A 87 6.56 -5.65 31.66
C THR A 87 5.56 -5.59 30.51
N GLY A 88 5.36 -6.70 29.81
CA GLY A 88 4.39 -6.80 28.72
C GLY A 88 4.97 -7.48 27.47
N GLY A 89 4.16 -7.52 26.41
CA GLY A 89 4.55 -8.02 25.10
C GLY A 89 5.37 -7.02 24.29
N VAL A 90 5.74 -7.42 23.07
CA VAL A 90 6.40 -6.58 22.06
C VAL A 90 5.41 -5.54 21.51
N ASN A 91 5.68 -4.28 21.82
CA ASN A 91 4.90 -3.11 21.41
C ASN A 91 5.84 -1.99 20.96
N ASP A 92 5.32 -0.93 20.32
CA ASP A 92 6.16 0.20 19.95
C ASP A 92 6.26 1.19 21.10
N LEU A 93 7.46 1.68 21.37
CA LEU A 93 7.70 2.79 22.31
C LEU A 93 8.02 4.04 21.50
N GLN A 94 7.33 5.15 21.79
CA GLN A 94 7.55 6.43 21.14
C GLN A 94 7.75 7.53 22.17
N ILE A 95 8.65 8.46 21.86
CA ILE A 95 8.81 9.72 22.60
C ILE A 95 8.42 10.82 21.64
N LYS A 96 7.36 11.56 21.95
CA LYS A 96 6.85 12.64 21.09
C LYS A 96 7.18 13.99 21.68
N PHE A 97 7.44 14.93 20.78
CA PHE A 97 7.82 16.30 21.03
C PHE A 97 6.84 17.18 20.27
N THR A 98 6.03 17.97 20.97
CA THR A 98 5.01 18.83 20.36
C THR A 98 5.40 20.30 20.53
N ASP A 99 5.19 21.09 19.49
CA ASP A 99 5.36 22.55 19.55
C ASP A 99 4.27 23.25 20.37
N ALA A 100 4.35 24.58 20.45
CA ALA A 100 3.50 25.40 21.31
C ALA A 100 2.04 25.48 20.85
N ASP A 101 1.78 25.41 19.54
CA ASP A 101 0.41 25.46 19.00
C ASP A 101 -0.23 24.07 18.90
N GLY A 102 0.54 23.00 19.08
CA GLY A 102 0.04 21.63 19.09
C GLY A 102 -0.08 21.01 17.69
N THR A 103 0.38 21.70 16.65
CA THR A 103 0.18 21.29 15.26
C THR A 103 1.35 20.53 14.67
N ASN A 104 2.57 20.72 15.19
CA ASN A 104 3.76 20.03 14.72
C ASN A 104 4.30 19.05 15.78
N VAL A 105 4.56 17.82 15.33
CA VAL A 105 5.03 16.74 16.18
C VAL A 105 6.30 16.14 15.58
N TRP A 106 7.31 15.99 16.44
CA TRP A 106 8.49 15.18 16.18
C TRP A 106 8.48 13.98 17.11
N TRP A 107 9.17 12.92 16.73
CA TRP A 107 9.22 11.71 17.54
C TRP A 107 10.54 10.97 17.45
N VAL A 108 10.75 10.12 18.45
CA VAL A 108 11.73 9.03 18.43
C VAL A 108 10.93 7.75 18.55
N THR A 109 11.06 6.85 17.59
CA THR A 109 10.34 5.57 17.58
C THR A 109 11.28 4.41 17.84
N LYS A 110 10.93 3.55 18.80
CA LYS A 110 11.56 2.25 19.05
C LYS A 110 10.53 1.17 18.67
N PRO A 111 10.48 0.77 17.39
CA PRO A 111 9.53 -0.25 16.95
C PRO A 111 9.89 -1.60 17.59
N ASN A 112 8.88 -2.43 17.85
CA ASN A 112 9.05 -3.76 18.45
C ASN A 112 9.85 -3.73 19.77
N PHE A 113 9.65 -2.68 20.58
CA PHE A 113 10.26 -2.55 21.89
C PHE A 113 9.79 -3.68 22.81
N ARG A 114 10.75 -4.38 23.41
CA ARG A 114 10.51 -5.41 24.43
C ARG A 114 10.91 -4.84 25.79
N PRO A 115 9.96 -4.54 26.69
CA PRO A 115 10.30 -4.04 28.01
C PRO A 115 11.04 -5.12 28.82
N SER A 116 12.13 -4.71 29.48
CA SER A 116 12.85 -5.54 30.45
C SER A 116 12.46 -5.16 31.87
N ALA A 117 12.51 -6.12 32.81
CA ALA A 117 12.38 -5.82 34.24
C ALA A 117 13.59 -5.01 34.78
N GLU A 118 14.73 -5.09 34.09
CA GLU A 118 15.91 -4.28 34.40
C GLU A 118 15.86 -2.92 33.69
N TRP A 119 16.48 -1.91 34.29
CA TRP A 119 16.60 -0.59 33.69
C TRP A 119 17.45 -0.63 32.42
N GLN A 120 16.82 -0.28 31.30
CA GLN A 120 17.46 -0.05 30.01
C GLN A 120 17.65 1.46 29.81
N GLU A 121 18.80 1.89 29.30
CA GLU A 121 19.02 3.31 28.99
C GLU A 121 18.78 3.58 27.50
N LEU A 122 17.84 4.48 27.20
CA LEU A 122 17.61 5.01 25.87
C LEU A 122 18.47 6.26 25.66
N ARG A 123 19.46 6.17 24.77
CA ARG A 123 20.25 7.31 24.29
C ARG A 123 19.56 7.91 23.06
N ILE A 124 19.31 9.21 23.08
CA ILE A 124 18.62 9.95 22.01
C ILE A 124 19.45 11.17 21.63
N ARG A 125 19.69 11.34 20.33
CA ARG A 125 20.47 12.42 19.73
C ARG A 125 19.63 13.14 18.66
N PRO A 126 20.04 14.33 18.18
CA PRO A 126 19.29 15.04 17.14
C PRO A 126 18.93 14.17 15.92
N ARG A 127 19.84 13.28 15.51
CA ARG A 127 19.66 12.36 14.38
C ARG A 127 18.63 11.24 14.59
N ASP A 128 18.25 10.97 15.85
CA ASP A 128 17.29 9.92 16.21
C ASP A 128 15.85 10.47 16.18
N VAL A 129 15.71 11.79 16.09
CA VAL A 129 14.44 12.51 16.04
C VAL A 129 14.00 12.66 14.59
N GLN A 130 12.77 12.24 14.30
CA GLN A 130 12.13 12.42 13.00
C GLN A 130 10.94 13.37 13.14
N PHE A 131 10.69 14.17 12.11
CA PHE A 131 9.43 14.88 11.99
C PHE A 131 8.31 13.86 11.73
N ALA A 132 7.28 13.88 12.56
CA ALA A 132 6.18 12.94 12.48
C ALA A 132 5.07 13.49 11.58
N TRP A 133 4.50 14.65 11.94
CA TRP A 133 3.48 15.34 11.14
C TRP A 133 3.34 16.80 11.57
N GLY A 134 2.68 17.58 10.72
CA GLY A 134 2.35 18.98 10.94
C GLY A 134 2.54 19.84 9.69
N PRO A 135 2.03 21.08 9.68
CA PRO A 135 2.07 21.96 8.51
C PRO A 135 3.42 22.69 8.31
N THR A 136 4.39 22.56 9.22
CA THR A 136 5.67 23.28 9.10
C THR A 136 6.49 22.84 7.89
N THR A 137 7.12 23.82 7.24
CA THR A 137 8.11 23.57 6.18
C THR A 137 9.50 23.26 6.76
N ASP A 138 9.84 23.85 7.90
CA ASP A 138 11.09 23.57 8.61
C ASP A 138 10.86 22.42 9.60
N LYS A 139 11.38 21.26 9.23
CA LYS A 139 11.25 20.00 9.98
C LYS A 139 12.31 19.85 11.07
N THR A 140 13.13 20.86 11.33
CA THR A 140 14.15 20.82 12.38
C THR A 140 13.52 21.02 13.75
N LEU A 141 13.80 20.13 14.71
CA LEU A 141 13.38 20.29 16.09
C LEU A 141 14.20 21.39 16.77
N LYS A 142 13.60 22.57 17.00
CA LYS A 142 14.26 23.72 17.66
C LYS A 142 13.75 23.96 19.07
N ALA A 143 12.45 23.81 19.28
CA ALA A 143 11.82 23.99 20.57
C ALA A 143 10.54 23.14 20.68
N THR A 144 10.17 22.81 21.91
CA THR A 144 8.93 22.08 22.24
C THR A 144 8.19 22.76 23.38
N GLN A 145 6.90 22.49 23.49
CA GLN A 145 6.07 22.87 24.63
C GLN A 145 5.64 21.67 25.48
N ALA A 146 5.48 20.51 24.85
CA ALA A 146 5.04 19.30 25.53
C ALA A 146 5.81 18.07 25.03
N VAL A 147 5.94 17.09 25.93
CA VAL A 147 6.51 15.78 25.64
C VAL A 147 5.52 14.67 26.00
N GLU A 148 5.57 13.57 25.26
CA GLU A 148 4.77 12.38 25.53
C GLU A 148 5.64 11.13 25.49
N ILE A 149 5.41 10.22 26.43
CA ILE A 149 5.96 8.86 26.41
C ILE A 149 4.78 7.94 26.10
N VAL A 150 4.84 7.31 24.93
CA VAL A 150 3.71 6.63 24.31
C VAL A 150 4.06 5.17 24.09
N VAL A 151 3.17 4.28 24.51
CA VAL A 151 3.17 2.87 24.11
C VAL A 151 2.09 2.71 23.07
N VAL A 152 2.45 2.26 21.87
CA VAL A 152 1.52 1.98 20.78
C VAL A 152 1.44 0.47 20.59
N ARG A 153 0.22 -0.05 20.41
CA ARG A 153 0.01 -1.48 20.21
C ARG A 153 0.79 -1.95 18.98
N GLY A 154 1.77 -2.82 19.23
CA GLY A 154 2.55 -3.48 18.20
C GLY A 154 2.03 -4.89 17.95
N ARG A 155 2.96 -5.83 17.72
CA ARG A 155 2.66 -7.23 17.42
C ARG A 155 1.85 -7.91 18.52
N ASP A 156 2.26 -7.77 19.78
CA ASP A 156 1.69 -8.56 20.88
C ASP A 156 0.49 -7.87 21.54
N GLY A 157 0.51 -6.53 21.61
CA GLY A 157 -0.50 -5.77 22.35
C GLY A 157 -0.56 -6.15 23.82
N GLY A 158 -1.78 -6.39 24.32
CA GLY A 158 -2.03 -6.82 25.70
C GLY A 158 -1.89 -5.72 26.76
N ALA A 159 -1.74 -6.15 28.01
CA ALA A 159 -1.55 -5.28 29.16
C ALA A 159 -0.11 -5.34 29.67
N GLY A 160 0.36 -4.25 30.26
CA GLY A 160 1.72 -4.17 30.78
C GLY A 160 2.02 -2.85 31.49
N THR A 161 3.30 -2.63 31.73
CA THR A 161 3.84 -1.42 32.36
C THR A 161 5.04 -0.92 31.59
N ILE A 162 5.15 0.41 31.48
CA ILE A 162 6.40 1.10 31.15
C ILE A 162 6.71 2.04 32.31
N GLU A 163 7.90 1.88 32.86
CA GLU A 163 8.43 2.70 33.95
C GLU A 163 9.58 3.52 33.41
N VAL A 164 9.61 4.81 33.74
CA VAL A 164 10.61 5.76 33.27
C VAL A 164 11.19 6.56 34.42
N ASP A 165 12.50 6.80 34.34
CA ASP A 165 13.30 7.47 35.38
C ASP A 165 14.53 8.18 34.78
N ASP A 166 15.17 9.05 35.57
CA ASP A 166 16.45 9.72 35.29
C ASP A 166 16.55 10.30 33.86
N TRP A 167 15.57 11.11 33.43
CA TRP A 167 15.67 11.77 32.13
C TRP A 167 16.67 12.93 32.22
N THR A 168 17.78 12.81 31.52
CA THR A 168 18.84 13.83 31.48
C THR A 168 18.98 14.42 30.09
N PHE A 169 19.46 15.66 30.03
CA PHE A 169 19.74 16.41 28.82
C PHE A 169 21.12 17.06 28.92
N GLU A 170 21.96 16.83 27.92
CA GLU A 170 23.30 17.39 27.82
C GLU A 170 23.47 18.14 26.49
N ALA A 171 23.84 19.41 26.58
CA ALA A 171 24.27 20.17 25.40
C ALA A 171 25.71 19.77 25.06
N LEU A 172 25.91 19.21 23.88
CA LEU A 172 27.22 18.78 23.43
C LEU A 172 27.88 19.90 22.61
N PRO A 173 29.21 20.04 22.66
CA PRO A 173 29.91 20.92 21.74
C PRO A 173 29.53 20.63 20.29
N PRO A 174 29.51 21.63 19.39
CA PRO A 174 29.32 21.38 17.97
C PRO A 174 30.33 20.34 17.47
N PRO A 175 29.93 19.42 16.56
CA PRO A 175 30.86 18.47 15.98
C PRO A 175 32.05 19.21 15.36
N ARG A 176 33.27 18.88 15.80
CA ARG A 176 34.49 19.42 15.17
C ARG A 176 34.86 18.54 13.98
N PRO A 177 35.34 19.11 12.87
CA PRO A 177 35.93 18.32 11.79
C PRO A 177 37.05 17.43 12.36
N LEU A 178 36.95 16.12 12.13
CA LEU A 178 38.01 15.19 12.49
C LEU A 178 39.22 15.41 11.56
N PRO A 179 40.46 15.21 12.04
CA PRO A 179 41.61 15.16 11.15
C PRO A 179 41.50 13.98 10.18
N ALA A 180 42.33 13.97 9.14
CA ALA A 180 42.42 12.81 8.25
C ALA A 180 42.80 11.54 9.05
N PRO A 181 42.19 10.38 8.74
CA PRO A 181 42.52 9.13 9.41
C PRO A 181 43.98 8.75 9.18
N VAL A 182 44.59 8.12 10.18
CA VAL A 182 45.97 7.61 10.10
C VAL A 182 45.96 6.10 10.29
N ALA A 183 46.51 5.36 9.33
CA ALA A 183 46.65 3.90 9.44
C ALA A 183 48.07 3.49 9.86
N SER A 184 48.19 2.36 10.55
CA SER A 184 49.48 1.75 10.92
C SER A 184 50.32 1.33 9.70
N ASP A 185 49.68 1.10 8.55
CA ASP A 185 50.30 0.92 7.24
C ASP A 185 49.56 1.84 6.24
N PRO A 186 50.14 2.97 5.82
CA PRO A 186 49.43 3.99 5.02
C PRO A 186 48.83 3.48 3.71
N ARG A 187 49.39 2.40 3.17
CA ARG A 187 48.92 1.71 1.95
C ARG A 187 47.49 1.19 2.02
N ALA A 188 46.88 1.14 3.20
CA ALA A 188 45.49 0.71 3.35
C ALA A 188 44.47 1.85 3.21
N ILE A 189 44.92 3.10 3.10
CA ILE A 189 44.07 4.30 2.99
C ILE A 189 44.69 5.36 2.07
N ASP A 190 45.61 4.97 1.18
CA ASP A 190 46.30 5.91 0.28
C ASP A 190 45.54 6.14 -1.03
N GLY A 191 44.43 5.43 -1.24
CA GLY A 191 43.59 5.53 -2.43
C GLY A 191 44.15 4.75 -3.63
N ASP A 192 45.25 4.01 -3.47
CA ASP A 192 45.88 3.22 -4.53
C ASP A 192 45.69 1.71 -4.30
N ARG A 193 44.68 1.16 -4.99
CA ARG A 193 44.33 -0.28 -4.96
C ARG A 193 45.42 -1.20 -5.53
N THR A 194 46.52 -0.67 -6.07
CA THR A 194 47.66 -1.47 -6.55
C THR A 194 48.71 -1.69 -5.46
N THR A 195 48.67 -0.92 -4.38
CA THR A 195 49.50 -1.17 -3.19
C THR A 195 48.75 -2.06 -2.19
N ALA A 196 49.46 -2.65 -1.22
CA ALA A 196 48.81 -3.44 -0.19
C ALA A 196 49.60 -3.48 1.12
N ALA A 197 48.86 -3.49 2.24
CA ALA A 197 49.40 -3.62 3.58
C ALA A 197 50.05 -4.99 3.79
N LYS A 198 51.17 -5.00 4.54
CA LYS A 198 51.98 -6.22 4.78
C LYS A 198 51.49 -7.07 5.97
N GLY A 199 50.58 -6.53 6.77
CA GLY A 199 50.04 -7.18 7.96
C GLY A 199 48.75 -6.51 8.43
N PRO A 200 48.31 -6.78 9.68
CA PRO A 200 47.12 -6.16 10.25
C PRO A 200 47.20 -4.62 10.23
N VAL A 201 46.07 -3.98 9.96
CA VAL A 201 45.97 -2.52 9.87
C VAL A 201 45.13 -2.01 11.03
N THR A 202 45.62 -0.97 11.70
CA THR A 202 44.86 -0.19 12.67
C THR A 202 44.72 1.24 12.17
N ILE A 203 43.48 1.75 12.10
CA ILE A 203 43.13 3.10 11.67
C ILE A 203 42.73 3.93 12.89
N ASP A 204 43.29 5.13 13.04
CA ASP A 204 42.90 6.16 14.01
C ASP A 204 42.16 7.28 13.29
N PHE A 205 40.90 7.51 13.64
CA PHE A 205 40.09 8.60 13.09
C PHE A 205 40.39 9.97 13.73
N GLY A 206 41.29 10.02 14.73
CA GLY A 206 41.63 11.24 15.47
C GLY A 206 40.57 11.68 16.48
N GLY A 207 39.40 11.05 16.50
CA GLY A 207 38.29 11.28 17.42
C GLY A 207 37.17 10.27 17.20
N GLN A 208 36.07 10.39 17.94
CA GLN A 208 34.90 9.53 17.75
C GLN A 208 34.29 9.77 16.37
N ARG A 209 34.20 8.70 15.58
CA ARG A 209 33.64 8.71 14.22
C ARG A 209 32.53 7.69 14.13
N GLU A 210 31.42 8.11 13.54
CA GLU A 210 30.36 7.20 13.15
C GLU A 210 30.65 6.56 11.81
N LEU A 211 30.33 5.27 11.73
CA LEU A 211 30.52 4.43 10.57
C LEU A 211 29.16 3.90 10.14
N GLY A 212 28.89 3.88 8.83
CA GLY A 212 27.86 2.99 8.28
C GLY A 212 28.46 1.66 7.87
N GLY A 213 29.75 1.62 7.55
CA GLY A 213 30.44 0.41 7.13
C GLY A 213 31.79 0.67 6.49
N LEU A 214 32.32 -0.38 5.87
CA LEU A 214 33.61 -0.38 5.17
C LEU A 214 33.44 -1.03 3.80
N VAL A 215 34.23 -0.62 2.81
CA VAL A 215 34.52 -1.46 1.64
C VAL A 215 36.01 -1.80 1.71
N LEU A 216 36.31 -3.08 1.85
CA LEU A 216 37.69 -3.58 1.88
C LEU A 216 38.07 -4.06 0.49
N HIS A 217 39.22 -3.66 -0.02
CA HIS A 217 39.77 -4.17 -1.27
C HIS A 217 41.00 -5.00 -0.97
N TRP A 218 41.06 -6.22 -1.48
CA TRP A 218 42.19 -7.13 -1.28
C TRP A 218 42.96 -7.34 -2.59
N ALA A 219 44.29 -7.40 -2.49
CA ALA A 219 45.21 -7.71 -3.59
C ALA A 219 45.65 -9.19 -3.60
N GLY A 220 44.88 -10.07 -2.95
CA GLY A 220 45.19 -11.49 -2.78
C GLY A 220 44.14 -12.22 -1.94
N ALA A 221 44.34 -13.52 -1.72
CA ALA A 221 43.35 -14.35 -1.01
C ALA A 221 43.14 -13.91 0.45
N ALA A 222 41.97 -13.32 0.74
CA ALA A 222 41.54 -12.91 2.07
C ALA A 222 40.46 -13.85 2.60
N THR A 223 40.83 -15.11 2.82
CA THR A 223 39.87 -16.17 3.16
C THR A 223 39.26 -16.00 4.55
N ALA A 224 39.97 -15.41 5.50
CA ALA A 224 39.44 -15.12 6.83
C ALA A 224 40.07 -13.87 7.44
N TYR A 225 39.25 -13.03 8.08
CA TYR A 225 39.69 -11.82 8.79
C TYR A 225 38.65 -11.37 9.82
N ALA A 226 39.06 -10.50 10.73
CA ALA A 226 38.22 -9.87 11.73
C ALA A 226 38.34 -8.35 11.68
N ILE A 227 37.23 -7.67 11.95
CA ILE A 227 37.13 -6.22 12.10
C ILE A 227 36.77 -5.95 13.56
N GLU A 228 37.55 -5.09 14.21
CA GLU A 228 37.41 -4.77 15.63
C GLU A 228 37.42 -3.25 15.82
N ALA A 229 36.67 -2.76 16.82
CA ALA A 229 36.63 -1.35 17.21
C ALA A 229 37.18 -1.13 18.62
N SER A 230 37.72 0.06 18.87
CA SER A 230 38.20 0.47 20.17
C SER A 230 38.12 1.99 20.34
N ASP A 231 37.85 2.44 21.55
CA ASP A 231 37.81 3.87 21.89
C ASP A 231 39.10 4.34 22.59
N ASP A 232 39.91 3.39 23.08
CA ASP A 232 41.09 3.64 23.91
C ASP A 232 42.37 2.89 23.45
N ARG A 233 42.30 2.13 22.34
CA ARG A 233 43.31 1.18 21.81
C ARG A 233 43.64 -0.01 22.71
N ARG A 234 43.01 -0.13 23.88
CA ARG A 234 43.30 -1.20 24.86
C ARG A 234 42.20 -2.25 24.83
N ARG A 235 40.94 -1.82 24.87
CA ARG A 235 39.77 -2.69 24.81
C ARG A 235 39.26 -2.73 23.37
N TRP A 236 39.28 -3.92 22.79
CA TRP A 236 38.82 -4.17 21.44
C TRP A 236 37.53 -4.99 21.48
N ARG A 237 36.52 -4.57 20.72
CA ARG A 237 35.29 -5.32 20.50
C ARG A 237 35.24 -5.78 19.05
N THR A 238 34.96 -7.05 18.81
CA THR A 238 34.78 -7.56 17.45
C THR A 238 33.48 -7.04 16.87
N LEU A 239 33.56 -6.38 15.72
CA LEU A 239 32.41 -5.91 14.95
C LEU A 239 31.95 -6.95 13.92
N ARG A 240 32.91 -7.62 13.26
CA ARG A 240 32.64 -8.61 12.20
C ARG A 240 33.75 -9.65 12.14
N SER A 241 33.40 -10.88 11.77
CA SER A 241 34.36 -11.92 11.39
C SER A 241 33.92 -12.55 10.08
N VAL A 242 34.84 -12.65 9.14
CA VAL A 242 34.67 -13.32 7.84
C VAL A 242 35.55 -14.57 7.83
N ARG A 243 35.00 -15.70 7.39
CA ARG A 243 35.67 -17.02 7.47
C ARG A 243 35.85 -17.70 6.12
N HIS A 244 35.20 -17.19 5.08
CA HIS A 244 35.17 -17.82 3.77
C HIS A 244 35.26 -16.80 2.62
N GLY A 245 36.01 -15.71 2.80
CA GLY A 245 36.18 -14.64 1.81
C GLY A 245 36.88 -15.12 0.53
N ASP A 246 36.63 -14.42 -0.58
CA ASP A 246 37.21 -14.74 -1.89
C ASP A 246 38.48 -13.92 -2.23
N GLY A 247 38.78 -12.86 -1.46
CA GLY A 247 39.95 -12.02 -1.66
C GLY A 247 39.77 -10.92 -2.72
N GLY A 248 38.53 -10.49 -2.97
CA GLY A 248 38.19 -9.36 -3.84
C GLY A 248 37.81 -8.09 -3.08
N GLY A 249 36.63 -7.54 -3.40
CA GLY A 249 36.06 -6.37 -2.73
C GLY A 249 34.97 -6.77 -1.76
N ASP A 250 35.14 -6.49 -0.47
CA ASP A 250 34.22 -6.88 0.59
C ASP A 250 33.48 -5.66 1.18
N PRO A 251 32.21 -5.44 0.80
CA PRO A 251 31.37 -4.45 1.44
C PRO A 251 30.86 -4.97 2.80
N ILE A 252 31.20 -4.29 3.89
CA ILE A 252 30.84 -4.68 5.26
C ILE A 252 29.97 -3.60 5.90
N ALA A 253 28.67 -3.89 6.05
CA ALA A 253 27.75 -3.04 6.81
C ALA A 253 28.07 -3.11 8.32
N LEU A 254 28.23 -1.94 8.95
CA LEU A 254 28.49 -1.77 10.38
C LEU A 254 27.55 -0.69 10.96
N PRO A 255 26.21 -0.85 10.85
CA PRO A 255 25.27 0.13 11.37
C PRO A 255 25.45 0.33 12.89
N ASP A 256 25.04 1.51 13.38
CA ASP A 256 25.12 1.90 14.78
C ASP A 256 26.53 1.80 15.42
N THR A 257 27.58 1.87 14.59
CA THR A 257 28.96 1.83 15.05
C THR A 257 29.53 3.24 15.18
N GLU A 258 29.97 3.57 16.40
CA GLU A 258 30.73 4.78 16.71
C GLU A 258 32.05 4.36 17.36
N THR A 259 33.18 4.78 16.80
CA THR A 259 34.49 4.44 17.36
C THR A 259 35.59 5.42 16.94
N ARG A 260 36.68 5.46 17.72
CA ARG A 260 37.91 6.17 17.33
C ARG A 260 38.90 5.31 16.57
N TYR A 261 39.04 4.04 16.94
CA TYR A 261 40.02 3.14 16.36
C TYR A 261 39.36 1.92 15.74
N LEU A 262 39.82 1.55 14.54
CA LEU A 262 39.38 0.36 13.83
C LEU A 262 40.59 -0.54 13.55
N ARG A 263 40.47 -1.85 13.76
CA ARG A 263 41.52 -2.83 13.46
C ARG A 263 40.97 -3.90 12.51
N ILE A 264 41.74 -4.17 11.45
CA ILE A 264 41.47 -5.23 10.47
C ILE A 264 42.66 -6.18 10.51
N GLY A 265 42.41 -7.44 10.85
CA GLY A 265 43.46 -8.45 11.01
C GLY A 265 43.01 -9.85 10.60
N GLY A 266 43.97 -10.76 10.40
CA GLY A 266 43.72 -12.16 10.03
C GLY A 266 44.01 -12.51 8.56
N ALA A 267 44.04 -11.51 7.67
CA ALA A 267 44.45 -11.66 6.27
C ALA A 267 45.62 -10.72 5.92
N LYS A 268 46.31 -11.01 4.81
CA LYS A 268 47.37 -10.16 4.23
C LYS A 268 46.89 -9.59 2.91
N GLY A 269 47.50 -8.51 2.45
CA GLY A 269 47.21 -7.94 1.14
C GLY A 269 45.99 -7.02 1.12
N LEU A 270 45.66 -6.37 2.24
CA LEU A 270 44.63 -5.33 2.27
C LEU A 270 45.12 -4.13 1.46
N ALA A 271 44.51 -3.91 0.31
CA ALA A 271 44.90 -2.90 -0.66
C ALA A 271 44.29 -1.53 -0.36
N GLU A 272 43.04 -1.49 0.10
CA GLU A 272 42.38 -0.22 0.42
C GLU A 272 41.21 -0.44 1.38
N VAL A 273 40.93 0.54 2.24
CA VAL A 273 39.78 0.59 3.15
C VAL A 273 39.00 1.87 2.88
N GLU A 274 37.84 1.74 2.24
CA GLU A 274 36.92 2.86 2.10
C GLU A 274 35.99 2.92 3.31
N VAL A 275 36.09 3.98 4.10
CA VAL A 275 35.23 4.20 5.27
C VAL A 275 33.95 4.90 4.86
N LYS A 276 32.81 4.25 5.06
CA LYS A 276 31.49 4.77 4.66
C LYS A 276 30.80 5.45 5.83
N ASP A 277 30.12 6.56 5.54
CA ASP A 277 29.30 7.26 6.54
C ASP A 277 28.07 6.45 6.96
N ARG A 278 27.40 6.88 8.03
CA ARG A 278 26.24 6.20 8.62
C ARG A 278 25.13 5.89 7.61
N SER A 279 24.86 6.79 6.67
CA SER A 279 23.73 6.67 5.75
C SER A 279 23.88 5.52 4.75
N TRP A 280 25.13 5.10 4.50
CA TRP A 280 25.45 4.06 3.52
C TRP A 280 24.79 2.70 3.82
N ALA A 281 24.71 2.31 5.09
CA ALA A 281 24.11 1.05 5.51
C ALA A 281 23.21 1.21 6.75
N GLU A 282 22.56 2.37 6.90
CA GLU A 282 21.60 2.64 7.99
C GLU A 282 20.47 1.59 8.01
N THR A 283 20.08 1.09 6.84
CA THR A 283 19.15 -0.03 6.69
C THR A 283 19.69 -1.05 5.68
N PRO A 284 19.24 -2.32 5.71
CA PRO A 284 19.59 -3.30 4.67
C PRO A 284 19.26 -2.81 3.26
N ASN A 285 18.16 -2.07 3.08
CA ASN A 285 17.79 -1.47 1.80
C ASN A 285 18.79 -0.41 1.34
N ALA A 286 19.28 0.46 2.24
CA ALA A 286 20.28 1.48 1.90
C ALA A 286 21.59 0.83 1.44
N PHE A 287 22.04 -0.19 2.18
CA PHE A 287 23.24 -0.97 1.85
C PHE A 287 23.13 -1.61 0.46
N VAL A 288 22.05 -2.37 0.22
CA VAL A 288 21.85 -3.05 -1.08
C VAL A 288 21.63 -2.06 -2.22
N ALA A 289 20.92 -0.95 -2.00
CA ALA A 289 20.76 0.09 -3.02
C ALA A 289 22.10 0.68 -3.47
N ASP A 290 23.06 0.83 -2.55
CA ASP A 290 24.41 1.26 -2.91
C ASP A 290 25.16 0.20 -3.72
N LEU A 291 25.09 -1.07 -3.32
CA LEU A 291 25.66 -2.17 -4.11
C LEU A 291 25.07 -2.22 -5.52
N ALA A 292 23.75 -2.04 -5.64
CA ALA A 292 23.04 -2.06 -6.92
C ALA A 292 23.47 -0.91 -7.84
N ARG A 293 23.68 0.30 -7.31
CA ARG A 293 24.16 1.46 -8.08
C ARG A 293 25.56 1.27 -8.64
N ASN A 294 26.42 0.53 -7.94
CA ASN A 294 27.80 0.29 -8.32
C ASN A 294 27.99 -1.01 -9.12
N ALA A 295 26.94 -1.81 -9.27
CA ALA A 295 26.96 -3.05 -10.05
C ALA A 295 26.53 -2.81 -11.51
N PRO A 296 26.87 -3.71 -12.44
CA PRO A 296 26.31 -3.68 -13.79
C PRO A 296 24.77 -3.72 -13.74
N ARG A 297 24.13 -2.88 -14.55
CA ARG A 297 22.67 -2.83 -14.67
C ARG A 297 22.13 -4.21 -15.04
N GLY A 298 21.12 -4.70 -14.31
CA GLY A 298 20.58 -6.05 -14.47
C GLY A 298 21.00 -7.04 -13.38
N ARG A 299 22.08 -6.76 -12.63
CA ARG A 299 22.58 -7.67 -11.58
C ARG A 299 21.73 -7.66 -10.32
N PHE A 300 21.07 -6.56 -10.01
CA PHE A 300 20.10 -6.45 -8.93
C PHE A 300 18.69 -6.29 -9.51
N PRO A 301 17.65 -6.59 -8.72
CA PRO A 301 16.27 -6.31 -9.13
C PRO A 301 16.12 -4.84 -9.53
N ARG A 302 15.36 -4.59 -10.61
CA ARG A 302 15.12 -3.26 -11.15
C ARG A 302 14.76 -2.23 -10.08
N GLY A 303 13.91 -2.62 -9.13
CA GLY A 303 13.39 -1.79 -8.03
C GLY A 303 14.43 -1.12 -7.12
N PHE A 304 15.70 -1.52 -7.16
CA PHE A 304 16.79 -0.82 -6.46
C PHE A 304 17.41 0.35 -7.25
N THR A 305 17.15 0.41 -8.56
CA THR A 305 17.78 1.37 -9.49
C THR A 305 16.80 2.15 -10.35
N GLU A 306 15.62 1.60 -10.60
CA GLU A 306 14.55 2.18 -11.44
C GLU A 306 13.19 1.75 -10.84
N GLN A 307 12.13 2.51 -11.11
CA GLN A 307 10.77 2.07 -10.73
C GLN A 307 10.44 0.75 -11.43
N SER A 308 10.08 -0.26 -10.63
CA SER A 308 9.58 -1.55 -11.11
C SER A 308 8.07 -1.68 -10.88
N TYR A 309 7.43 -2.54 -11.66
CA TYR A 309 6.03 -2.91 -11.52
C TYR A 309 5.88 -4.43 -11.29
N TRP A 310 4.76 -4.82 -10.67
CA TRP A 310 4.45 -6.20 -10.33
C TRP A 310 2.93 -6.41 -10.36
N THR A 311 2.49 -7.66 -10.29
CA THR A 311 1.08 -7.98 -9.99
C THR A 311 0.99 -9.05 -8.91
N LEU A 312 -0.11 -9.00 -8.15
CA LEU A 312 -0.51 -10.04 -7.22
C LEU A 312 -0.96 -11.31 -7.96
N VAL A 313 -0.53 -12.46 -7.46
CA VAL A 313 -1.12 -13.77 -7.78
C VAL A 313 -1.55 -14.40 -6.48
N ALA A 314 -2.84 -14.71 -6.36
CA ALA A 314 -3.38 -15.33 -5.16
C ALA A 314 -4.55 -16.26 -5.47
N SER A 315 -4.87 -17.14 -4.52
CA SER A 315 -6.14 -17.84 -4.52
C SER A 315 -7.28 -16.86 -4.24
N ASP A 316 -8.51 -17.22 -4.60
CA ASP A 316 -9.69 -16.49 -4.09
C ASP A 316 -9.65 -16.49 -2.54
N GLY A 317 -9.82 -15.32 -1.92
CA GLY A 317 -9.70 -15.15 -0.47
C GLY A 317 -8.28 -14.97 0.06
N GLY A 318 -7.27 -15.01 -0.82
CA GLY A 318 -5.87 -14.65 -0.53
C GLY A 318 -5.09 -15.57 0.40
N ALA A 319 -5.61 -16.78 0.68
CA ALA A 319 -4.97 -17.76 1.56
C ALA A 319 -3.57 -18.19 1.08
N VAL A 320 -3.34 -18.18 -0.23
CA VAL A 320 -2.04 -18.32 -0.88
C VAL A 320 -1.81 -17.06 -1.70
N SER A 321 -0.69 -16.37 -1.49
CA SER A 321 -0.35 -15.19 -2.28
C SER A 321 1.14 -15.04 -2.53
N GLY A 322 1.49 -14.57 -3.72
CA GLY A 322 2.82 -14.19 -4.15
C GLY A 322 2.76 -13.04 -5.14
N LEU A 323 3.91 -12.53 -5.57
CA LEU A 323 3.98 -11.49 -6.59
C LEU A 323 4.81 -11.99 -7.77
N ILE A 324 4.46 -11.56 -8.98
CA ILE A 324 5.35 -11.64 -10.15
C ILE A 324 5.74 -10.23 -10.58
N GLY A 325 7.03 -9.99 -10.72
CA GLY A 325 7.59 -8.73 -11.20
C GLY A 325 7.56 -8.66 -12.72
N GLU A 326 7.52 -7.45 -13.28
CA GLU A 326 7.52 -7.22 -14.73
C GLU A 326 8.73 -7.85 -15.45
N ASP A 327 9.79 -8.11 -14.69
CA ASP A 327 11.03 -8.74 -15.16
C ASP A 327 11.02 -10.28 -14.98
N GLY A 328 9.93 -10.89 -14.52
CA GLY A 328 9.81 -12.34 -14.33
C GLY A 328 10.29 -12.88 -12.98
N ALA A 329 10.71 -12.00 -12.06
CA ALA A 329 11.00 -12.38 -10.67
C ALA A 329 9.73 -12.79 -9.92
N ILE A 330 9.80 -13.82 -9.07
CA ILE A 330 8.64 -14.32 -8.31
C ILE A 330 8.90 -14.23 -6.81
N GLU A 331 8.11 -13.44 -6.08
CA GLU A 331 8.06 -13.42 -4.62
C GLU A 331 7.09 -14.51 -4.15
N ILE A 332 7.59 -15.46 -3.36
CA ILE A 332 6.85 -16.70 -3.09
C ILE A 332 5.84 -16.60 -1.94
N ALA A 333 5.90 -15.51 -1.16
CA ALA A 333 5.04 -15.25 -0.02
C ALA A 333 5.19 -13.78 0.38
N LYS A 334 4.22 -13.23 1.12
CA LYS A 334 4.30 -11.88 1.69
C LYS A 334 5.63 -11.63 2.43
N GLY A 335 6.42 -10.69 1.93
CA GLY A 335 7.74 -10.32 2.49
C GLY A 335 8.83 -11.37 2.33
N GLY A 336 8.58 -12.39 1.52
CA GLY A 336 9.51 -13.46 1.23
C GLY A 336 10.59 -13.07 0.24
N PHE A 337 11.57 -13.95 0.12
CA PHE A 337 12.57 -13.91 -0.94
C PHE A 337 11.95 -14.16 -2.32
N SER A 338 12.76 -13.95 -3.36
CA SER A 338 12.33 -14.17 -4.74
C SER A 338 13.15 -15.23 -5.47
N VAL A 339 12.52 -15.80 -6.49
CA VAL A 339 13.16 -16.61 -7.53
C VAL A 339 13.24 -15.76 -8.79
N GLU A 340 14.46 -15.48 -9.26
CA GLU A 340 14.74 -14.61 -10.41
C GLU A 340 15.32 -15.42 -11.58
N PRO A 341 14.83 -15.26 -12.82
CA PRO A 341 15.40 -15.91 -13.99
C PRO A 341 16.65 -15.17 -14.50
N PHE A 342 17.66 -15.93 -14.94
CA PHE A 342 18.79 -15.48 -15.74
C PHE A 342 19.06 -16.51 -16.84
N VAL A 343 19.54 -16.07 -18.00
CA VAL A 343 19.92 -16.98 -19.09
C VAL A 343 21.41 -16.81 -19.39
N VAL A 344 22.18 -17.89 -19.39
CA VAL A 344 23.58 -17.86 -19.81
C VAL A 344 23.68 -18.39 -21.23
N GLU A 345 24.29 -17.60 -22.11
CA GLU A 345 24.55 -17.93 -23.51
C GLU A 345 26.00 -17.59 -23.83
N ASN A 346 26.76 -18.57 -24.33
CA ASN A 346 28.19 -18.42 -24.65
C ASN A 346 29.03 -17.82 -23.50
N GLY A 347 28.70 -18.21 -22.26
CA GLY A 347 29.37 -17.71 -21.05
C GLY A 347 28.94 -16.31 -20.60
N ARG A 348 28.06 -15.62 -21.35
CA ARG A 348 27.50 -14.32 -20.95
C ARG A 348 26.19 -14.52 -20.20
N THR A 349 26.08 -13.92 -19.02
CA THR A 349 24.81 -13.83 -18.27
C THR A 349 23.93 -12.75 -18.87
N ILE A 350 22.72 -13.12 -19.25
CA ILE A 350 21.66 -12.25 -19.77
C ILE A 350 20.63 -12.07 -18.66
N ALA A 351 20.36 -10.81 -18.31
CA ALA A 351 19.41 -10.41 -17.28
C ALA A 351 18.26 -9.58 -17.87
N TRP A 352 17.38 -9.08 -17.00
CA TRP A 352 16.22 -8.26 -17.38
C TRP A 352 16.59 -7.01 -18.19
N SER A 353 17.79 -6.47 -17.98
CA SER A 353 18.28 -5.25 -18.64
C SER A 353 18.73 -5.49 -20.08
N ASP A 354 18.90 -6.75 -20.48
CA ASP A 354 19.44 -7.18 -21.78
C ASP A 354 18.35 -7.64 -22.76
N VAL A 355 17.07 -7.59 -22.36
CA VAL A 355 15.94 -8.14 -23.10
C VAL A 355 14.80 -7.14 -23.23
N ALA A 356 13.96 -7.32 -24.24
CA ALA A 356 12.66 -6.66 -24.28
C ALA A 356 11.64 -7.47 -23.45
N THR A 357 10.85 -6.80 -22.62
CA THR A 357 9.82 -7.43 -21.80
C THR A 357 8.43 -7.20 -22.36
N GLY A 358 7.60 -8.25 -22.36
CA GLY A 358 6.18 -8.20 -22.69
C GLY A 358 5.35 -8.84 -21.57
N HIS A 359 4.10 -8.41 -21.43
CA HIS A 359 3.23 -8.82 -20.34
C HIS A 359 1.86 -9.20 -20.88
N SER A 360 1.30 -10.29 -20.37
CA SER A 360 -0.08 -10.66 -20.65
C SER A 360 -0.69 -11.40 -19.47
N LEU A 361 -2.01 -11.43 -19.43
CA LEU A 361 -2.78 -12.37 -18.64
C LEU A 361 -3.25 -13.51 -19.55
N GLU A 362 -3.35 -14.72 -19.02
CA GLU A 362 -3.90 -15.84 -19.78
C GLU A 362 -5.34 -15.50 -20.27
N ASN A 363 -5.61 -15.74 -21.56
CA ASN A 363 -6.83 -15.29 -22.26
C ASN A 363 -7.12 -13.77 -22.17
N GLY A 364 -6.13 -12.94 -21.82
CA GLY A 364 -6.27 -11.50 -21.69
C GLY A 364 -6.87 -11.02 -20.37
N TYR A 365 -7.41 -11.91 -19.53
CA TYR A 365 -8.07 -11.50 -18.28
C TYR A 365 -7.90 -12.42 -17.06
N LEU A 366 -7.53 -13.69 -17.24
CA LEU A 366 -7.39 -14.62 -16.11
C LEU A 366 -6.18 -14.21 -15.25
N PRO A 367 -6.25 -14.29 -13.92
CA PRO A 367 -5.16 -13.88 -13.02
C PRO A 367 -4.00 -14.91 -13.00
N ILE A 368 -3.54 -15.28 -14.19
CA ILE A 368 -2.40 -16.13 -14.49
C ILE A 368 -1.48 -15.25 -15.35
N PRO A 369 -0.64 -14.41 -14.74
CA PRO A 369 0.22 -13.48 -15.46
C PRO A 369 1.40 -14.18 -16.10
N HIS A 370 1.78 -13.64 -17.26
CA HIS A 370 2.97 -13.98 -18.03
C HIS A 370 3.90 -12.77 -18.11
N ALA A 371 5.20 -13.01 -17.92
CA ALA A 371 6.30 -12.10 -18.21
C ALA A 371 7.21 -12.72 -19.27
N LEU A 372 7.17 -12.16 -20.48
CA LEU A 372 7.89 -12.65 -21.65
C LEU A 372 9.18 -11.84 -21.85
N TRP A 373 10.32 -12.51 -21.81
CA TRP A 373 11.58 -11.97 -22.29
C TRP A 373 11.77 -12.30 -23.76
N THR A 374 12.15 -11.30 -24.55
CA THR A 374 12.54 -11.46 -25.95
C THR A 374 13.98 -11.03 -26.13
N ALA A 375 14.81 -11.97 -26.58
CA ALA A 375 16.21 -11.76 -26.91
C ALA A 375 16.48 -12.16 -28.38
N ALA A 376 17.72 -12.00 -28.84
CA ALA A 376 18.11 -12.37 -30.20
C ALA A 376 18.07 -13.90 -30.39
N GLY A 377 17.00 -14.40 -31.03
CA GLY A 377 16.83 -15.80 -31.42
C GLY A 377 16.29 -16.72 -30.31
N TRP A 378 15.85 -16.17 -29.17
CA TRP A 378 15.10 -16.95 -28.18
C TRP A 378 14.15 -16.07 -27.35
N THR A 379 13.18 -16.72 -26.72
CA THR A 379 12.28 -16.11 -25.73
C THR A 379 12.19 -16.93 -24.47
N LEU A 380 11.99 -16.29 -23.32
CA LEU A 380 11.69 -16.94 -22.04
C LEU A 380 10.36 -16.40 -21.50
N ASP A 381 9.36 -17.26 -21.39
CA ASP A 381 8.08 -16.91 -20.76
C ASP A 381 8.04 -17.44 -19.33
N THR A 382 7.78 -16.55 -18.37
CA THR A 382 7.59 -16.88 -16.95
C THR A 382 6.12 -16.68 -16.57
N SER A 383 5.46 -17.72 -16.08
CA SER A 383 4.07 -17.65 -15.62
C SER A 383 3.91 -18.13 -14.19
N LEU A 384 2.95 -17.55 -13.46
CA LEU A 384 2.65 -17.89 -12.07
C LEU A 384 1.14 -18.07 -11.87
N PHE A 385 0.73 -19.09 -11.13
CA PHE A 385 -0.66 -19.21 -10.66
C PHE A 385 -0.73 -19.74 -9.23
N ALA A 386 -1.80 -19.40 -8.52
CA ALA A 386 -2.15 -20.01 -7.25
C ALA A 386 -2.99 -21.27 -7.50
N ASP A 387 -2.57 -22.40 -6.94
CA ASP A 387 -3.33 -23.64 -7.02
C ASP A 387 -4.67 -23.46 -6.28
N ALA A 388 -5.79 -23.71 -6.98
CA ALA A 388 -7.12 -23.52 -6.41
C ALA A 388 -7.45 -24.56 -5.32
N ASP A 389 -6.80 -25.73 -5.36
CA ASP A 389 -7.13 -26.88 -4.50
C ASP A 389 -6.10 -27.10 -3.38
N SER A 390 -4.98 -26.37 -3.39
CA SER A 390 -3.92 -26.56 -2.39
C SER A 390 -3.16 -25.28 -2.05
N LYS A 391 -2.44 -25.29 -0.91
CA LYS A 391 -1.78 -24.11 -0.37
C LYS A 391 -0.40 -23.83 -0.98
N ARG A 392 -0.31 -23.68 -2.31
CA ARG A 392 0.96 -23.46 -3.01
C ARG A 392 0.81 -22.59 -4.26
N LEU A 393 1.91 -21.93 -4.63
CA LEU A 393 2.04 -21.28 -5.92
C LEU A 393 2.75 -22.22 -6.90
N MET A 394 2.42 -22.09 -8.18
CA MET A 394 3.01 -22.85 -9.27
C MET A 394 3.62 -21.90 -10.28
N ALA A 395 4.94 -22.01 -10.46
CA ALA A 395 5.67 -21.26 -11.47
C ALA A 395 6.03 -22.16 -12.65
N ARG A 396 6.01 -21.61 -13.86
CA ARG A 396 6.44 -22.27 -15.09
C ARG A 396 7.35 -21.33 -15.88
N TRP A 397 8.42 -21.88 -16.43
CA TRP A 397 9.35 -21.20 -17.33
C TRP A 397 9.39 -21.96 -18.65
N THR A 398 9.15 -21.25 -19.76
CA THR A 398 9.18 -21.82 -21.11
C THR A 398 10.19 -21.08 -21.96
N LEU A 399 11.25 -21.77 -22.37
CA LEU A 399 12.29 -21.28 -23.24
C LEU A 399 12.03 -21.75 -24.67
N LYS A 400 12.05 -20.84 -25.65
CA LYS A 400 11.83 -21.15 -27.06
C LYS A 400 12.98 -20.62 -27.90
N ASN A 401 13.49 -21.44 -28.82
CA ASN A 401 14.39 -20.98 -29.86
C ASN A 401 13.57 -20.38 -31.01
N THR A 402 13.70 -19.08 -31.21
CA THR A 402 13.02 -18.33 -32.28
C THR A 402 13.94 -18.08 -33.48
N GLY A 403 15.19 -18.53 -33.41
CA GLY A 403 16.15 -18.49 -34.52
C GLY A 403 16.03 -19.67 -35.48
N ASP A 404 16.97 -19.71 -36.41
CA ASP A 404 17.10 -20.68 -37.51
C ASP A 404 18.23 -21.70 -37.29
N VAL A 405 19.01 -21.56 -36.21
CA VAL A 405 20.08 -22.48 -35.81
C VAL A 405 19.80 -23.10 -34.44
N ALA A 406 20.33 -24.31 -34.22
CA ALA A 406 20.29 -24.93 -32.90
C ALA A 406 21.03 -24.06 -31.87
N ARG A 407 20.47 -23.93 -30.67
CA ARG A 407 20.96 -23.00 -29.64
C ARG A 407 21.07 -23.70 -28.28
N THR A 408 22.22 -23.59 -27.65
CA THR A 408 22.46 -24.10 -26.29
C THR A 408 22.39 -22.93 -25.30
N LEU A 409 21.48 -23.06 -24.34
CA LEU A 409 21.16 -22.04 -23.35
C LEU A 409 21.19 -22.67 -21.96
N ARG A 410 21.61 -21.92 -20.96
CA ARG A 410 21.50 -22.32 -19.56
C ARG A 410 20.55 -21.40 -18.82
N LEU A 411 19.40 -21.93 -18.41
CA LEU A 411 18.46 -21.20 -17.54
C LEU A 411 18.91 -21.35 -16.09
N VAL A 412 19.08 -20.24 -15.40
CA VAL A 412 19.39 -20.16 -13.97
C VAL A 412 18.20 -19.54 -13.26
N LEU A 413 17.61 -20.27 -12.33
CA LEU A 413 16.59 -19.77 -11.41
C LEU A 413 17.26 -19.45 -10.08
N ALA A 414 17.64 -18.18 -9.90
CA ALA A 414 18.37 -17.70 -8.74
C ALA A 414 17.43 -17.45 -7.56
N VAL A 415 17.76 -17.98 -6.39
CA VAL A 415 17.08 -17.72 -5.12
C VAL A 415 17.80 -16.59 -4.42
N ARG A 416 17.16 -15.43 -4.28
CA ARG A 416 17.85 -14.18 -3.87
C ARG A 416 17.12 -13.48 -2.72
N PRO A 417 17.85 -12.76 -1.85
CA PRO A 417 17.31 -12.15 -0.63
C PRO A 417 16.56 -10.84 -0.92
N PHE A 418 15.71 -10.84 -1.93
CA PHE A 418 14.94 -9.68 -2.38
C PHE A 418 13.48 -10.02 -2.54
N GLN A 419 12.62 -9.09 -2.13
CA GLN A 419 11.21 -9.06 -2.45
C GLN A 419 11.03 -8.59 -3.90
N VAL A 420 9.91 -8.98 -4.53
CA VAL A 420 9.46 -8.33 -5.78
C VAL A 420 8.91 -6.95 -5.45
N ASN A 421 8.26 -6.80 -4.29
CA ASN A 421 7.86 -5.51 -3.75
C ASN A 421 9.10 -4.62 -3.47
N PRO A 422 9.31 -3.49 -4.17
CA PRO A 422 10.58 -2.76 -4.13
C PRO A 422 10.74 -1.88 -2.87
N PRO A 423 11.98 -1.42 -2.56
CA PRO A 423 12.28 -0.65 -1.35
C PRO A 423 11.46 0.63 -1.15
N ALA A 424 11.01 1.25 -2.26
CA ALA A 424 10.21 2.46 -2.24
C ALA A 424 8.77 2.25 -1.75
N GLN A 425 8.33 0.99 -1.60
CA GLN A 425 7.02 0.68 -1.05
C GLN A 425 7.12 0.44 0.46
N PHE A 426 6.37 1.24 1.20
CA PHE A 426 6.33 1.23 2.66
C PHE A 426 4.95 1.65 3.12
N LEU A 427 4.41 1.04 4.18
CA LEU A 427 3.36 1.59 5.04
C LEU A 427 3.11 0.60 6.16
N SER A 428 2.42 -0.51 5.86
CA SER A 428 2.24 -1.64 6.79
C SER A 428 3.44 -2.59 6.79
N GLN A 429 4.11 -2.70 5.64
CA GLN A 429 5.35 -3.46 5.46
C GLN A 429 6.29 -2.67 4.55
N ARG A 430 7.62 -2.85 4.70
CA ARG A 430 8.63 -2.30 3.79
C ARG A 430 9.10 -3.36 2.77
N GLY A 431 9.12 -3.00 1.49
CA GLY A 431 9.68 -3.80 0.41
C GLY A 431 11.22 -3.77 0.37
N GLY A 432 11.82 -4.42 -0.63
CA GLY A 432 13.27 -4.47 -0.85
C GLY A 432 13.91 -5.76 -0.36
N VAL A 433 14.85 -5.69 0.58
CA VAL A 433 15.56 -6.86 1.10
C VAL A 433 14.61 -7.81 1.84
N SER A 434 14.73 -9.11 1.59
CA SER A 434 14.12 -10.20 2.37
C SER A 434 15.23 -11.13 2.84
N PRO A 435 15.53 -11.20 4.14
CA PRO A 435 16.70 -11.89 4.64
C PRO A 435 16.64 -13.41 4.39
N ILE A 436 17.76 -13.99 3.94
CA ILE A 436 17.98 -15.43 3.84
C ILE A 436 19.15 -15.81 4.73
N ALA A 437 18.86 -16.46 5.85
CA ALA A 437 19.87 -16.91 6.82
C ALA A 437 20.48 -18.27 6.43
N THR A 438 19.71 -19.13 5.77
CA THR A 438 20.19 -20.46 5.35
C THR A 438 19.59 -20.86 4.02
N LEU A 439 20.42 -21.45 3.17
CA LEU A 439 20.01 -22.20 1.98
C LEU A 439 20.53 -23.63 2.08
N ALA A 440 19.71 -24.61 1.71
CA ALA A 440 20.11 -26.01 1.67
C ALA A 440 19.38 -26.76 0.54
N TRP A 441 20.14 -27.33 -0.38
CA TRP A 441 19.65 -28.27 -1.37
C TRP A 441 19.85 -29.72 -0.89
N ASP A 442 18.78 -30.50 -0.86
CA ASP A 442 18.80 -31.88 -0.37
C ASP A 442 18.86 -32.96 -1.48
N GLY A 443 18.95 -32.54 -2.75
CA GLY A 443 18.86 -33.42 -3.91
C GLY A 443 17.50 -33.35 -4.62
N SER A 444 16.46 -32.88 -3.92
CA SER A 444 15.09 -32.83 -4.43
C SER A 444 14.45 -31.44 -4.30
N ALA A 445 14.78 -30.71 -3.24
CA ALA A 445 14.19 -29.40 -2.95
C ALA A 445 15.24 -28.42 -2.42
N MET A 446 15.04 -27.14 -2.72
CA MET A 446 15.79 -26.04 -2.10
C MET A 446 15.02 -25.56 -0.88
N ALA A 447 15.56 -25.79 0.32
CA ALA A 447 15.07 -25.22 1.56
C ALA A 447 15.69 -23.82 1.76
N VAL A 448 14.83 -22.83 2.00
CA VAL A 448 15.20 -21.43 2.19
C VAL A 448 14.68 -20.98 3.55
N THR A 449 15.58 -20.67 4.46
CA THR A 449 15.26 -20.27 5.83
C THR A 449 15.43 -18.77 5.98
N THR A 450 14.32 -18.09 6.23
CA THR A 450 14.29 -16.67 6.58
C THR A 450 14.26 -16.54 8.12
N PRO A 451 15.05 -15.64 8.72
CA PRO A 451 14.99 -15.39 10.15
C PRO A 451 13.60 -14.86 10.56
N GLY A 452 13.28 -14.97 11.85
CA GLY A 452 12.06 -14.37 12.40
C GLY A 452 12.05 -12.85 12.23
N ALA A 453 10.87 -12.25 12.03
CA ALA A 453 10.74 -10.81 11.75
C ALA A 453 11.22 -9.93 12.92
N ILE A 454 11.06 -10.42 14.15
CA ILE A 454 11.56 -9.78 15.37
C ILE A 454 12.55 -10.74 16.03
N ALA A 455 13.60 -10.19 16.65
CA ALA A 455 14.58 -10.98 17.38
C ALA A 455 13.90 -11.88 18.43
N GLY A 456 14.18 -13.18 18.35
CA GLY A 456 13.57 -14.24 19.17
C GLY A 456 12.40 -14.98 18.50
N ASP A 457 11.88 -14.49 17.37
CA ASP A 457 10.86 -15.20 16.61
C ASP A 457 11.45 -16.43 15.91
N ALA A 458 10.60 -17.46 15.75
CA ALA A 458 10.98 -18.66 15.02
C ALA A 458 11.31 -18.33 13.56
N ALA A 459 12.40 -18.89 13.06
CA ALA A 459 12.73 -18.82 11.65
C ALA A 459 11.70 -19.60 10.82
N VAL A 460 11.43 -19.11 9.60
CA VAL A 460 10.49 -19.75 8.68
C VAL A 460 11.27 -20.40 7.55
N THR A 461 11.08 -21.71 7.36
CA THR A 461 11.69 -22.44 6.23
C THR A 461 10.63 -22.71 5.18
N ARG A 462 10.88 -22.26 3.95
CA ARG A 462 10.06 -22.56 2.78
C ARG A 462 10.84 -23.45 1.83
N ARG A 463 10.15 -24.33 1.10
CA ARG A 463 10.76 -25.26 0.16
C ARG A 463 10.33 -24.96 -1.27
N LEU A 464 11.29 -25.08 -2.17
CA LEU A 464 11.10 -24.99 -3.61
C LEU A 464 11.28 -26.39 -4.21
N PHE A 465 10.24 -26.92 -4.85
CA PHE A 465 10.26 -28.26 -5.45
C PHE A 465 10.27 -28.14 -6.97
N PRO A 466 11.46 -28.17 -7.61
CA PRO A 466 11.54 -28.20 -9.06
C PRO A 466 10.98 -29.52 -9.60
N LEU A 467 10.18 -29.43 -10.67
CA LEU A 467 9.61 -30.60 -11.33
C LEU A 467 10.67 -31.36 -12.14
N THR A 468 11.53 -30.62 -12.83
CA THR A 468 12.69 -31.16 -13.55
C THR A 468 13.91 -31.07 -12.65
N ALA A 469 14.67 -32.17 -12.52
CA ALA A 469 15.92 -32.15 -11.80
C ALA A 469 16.88 -31.13 -12.45
N PRO A 470 17.48 -30.20 -11.68
CA PRO A 470 18.44 -29.26 -12.23
C PRO A 470 19.75 -29.98 -12.59
N ALA A 471 20.43 -29.50 -13.64
CA ALA A 471 21.80 -29.91 -13.95
C ALA A 471 22.77 -29.51 -12.84
N GLN A 472 22.49 -28.40 -12.15
CA GLN A 472 23.25 -27.96 -10.99
C GLN A 472 22.37 -27.19 -10.01
N ALA A 473 22.57 -27.42 -8.71
CA ALA A 473 22.04 -26.63 -7.61
C ALA A 473 23.20 -26.14 -6.73
N TRP A 474 23.08 -24.96 -6.13
CA TRP A 474 24.15 -24.34 -5.35
C TRP A 474 23.62 -23.29 -4.38
N ALA A 475 24.46 -22.96 -3.40
CA ALA A 475 24.29 -21.85 -2.49
C ALA A 475 25.65 -21.14 -2.24
N LYS A 476 25.59 -19.84 -1.95
CA LYS A 476 26.72 -18.96 -1.65
C LYS A 476 26.35 -18.03 -0.47
N PRO A 477 27.23 -17.88 0.55
CA PRO A 477 27.08 -16.81 1.53
C PRO A 477 27.49 -15.47 0.90
N PHE A 478 27.00 -14.35 1.45
CA PHE A 478 27.32 -13.01 0.96
C PHE A 478 28.81 -12.73 0.84
N ASP A 479 29.60 -13.18 1.83
CA ASP A 479 31.06 -13.02 1.87
C ASP A 479 31.80 -13.76 0.72
N GLN A 480 31.09 -14.47 -0.17
CA GLN A 480 31.59 -15.09 -1.40
C GLN A 480 30.93 -14.51 -2.67
N GLY A 481 30.58 -13.23 -2.64
CA GLY A 481 30.03 -12.52 -3.80
C GLY A 481 28.63 -12.98 -4.21
N ALA A 482 27.81 -13.48 -3.26
CA ALA A 482 26.49 -14.06 -3.56
C ALA A 482 25.54 -13.16 -4.38
N LEU A 483 25.76 -11.84 -4.37
CA LEU A 483 24.95 -10.86 -5.10
C LEU A 483 25.60 -10.34 -6.40
N ALA A 484 26.88 -10.64 -6.66
CA ALA A 484 27.65 -10.04 -7.75
C ALA A 484 27.27 -10.59 -9.14
N ASP A 485 27.38 -11.92 -9.35
CA ASP A 485 26.87 -12.60 -10.54
C ASP A 485 25.96 -13.78 -10.13
N PRO A 486 24.61 -13.59 -10.18
CA PRO A 486 23.66 -14.62 -9.76
C PRO A 486 23.72 -15.92 -10.57
N ALA A 487 24.24 -15.87 -11.80
CA ALA A 487 24.36 -17.04 -12.66
C ALA A 487 25.67 -17.82 -12.43
N GLU A 488 26.63 -17.23 -11.72
CA GLU A 488 27.88 -17.90 -11.38
C GLU A 488 27.63 -18.94 -10.28
N PRO A 489 27.86 -20.24 -10.52
CA PRO A 489 27.56 -21.28 -9.56
C PRO A 489 28.49 -21.23 -8.34
N GLY A 490 27.94 -21.59 -7.19
CA GLY A 490 28.65 -21.81 -5.94
C GLY A 490 29.10 -23.26 -5.82
N LYS A 491 29.97 -23.53 -4.85
CA LYS A 491 30.45 -24.90 -4.57
C LYS A 491 29.66 -25.60 -3.45
N ALA A 492 28.97 -24.82 -2.61
CA ALA A 492 28.26 -25.36 -1.46
C ALA A 492 26.83 -25.75 -1.81
N MET A 493 26.35 -26.83 -1.21
CA MET A 493 24.94 -27.25 -1.26
C MET A 493 24.15 -26.74 -0.07
N ARG A 494 24.84 -26.32 0.99
CA ARG A 494 24.27 -25.69 2.18
C ARG A 494 25.16 -24.54 2.63
N VAL A 495 24.55 -23.41 2.97
CA VAL A 495 25.24 -22.25 3.56
C VAL A 495 24.41 -21.68 4.69
N GLU A 496 25.09 -21.21 5.72
CA GLU A 496 24.54 -20.35 6.77
C GLU A 496 25.24 -19.00 6.64
N ASP A 497 24.47 -17.94 6.53
CA ASP A 497 25.01 -16.61 6.24
C ASP A 497 24.68 -15.62 7.38
N PRO A 498 25.70 -15.21 8.17
CA PRO A 498 25.52 -14.22 9.22
C PRO A 498 25.07 -12.84 8.73
N THR A 499 25.27 -12.49 7.44
CA THR A 499 24.71 -11.25 6.87
C THR A 499 23.22 -11.37 6.55
N GLN A 500 22.69 -12.58 6.53
CA GLN A 500 21.34 -12.90 6.06
C GLN A 500 21.09 -12.50 4.60
N LEU A 501 22.13 -12.48 3.76
CA LEU A 501 22.05 -12.18 2.33
C LEU A 501 22.51 -13.37 1.47
N ALA A 502 22.28 -14.60 1.95
CA ALA A 502 22.63 -15.79 1.19
C ALA A 502 21.90 -15.82 -0.16
N SER A 503 22.55 -16.32 -1.20
CA SER A 503 21.91 -16.58 -2.50
C SER A 503 22.25 -17.98 -3.00
N GLY A 504 21.47 -18.47 -3.94
CA GLY A 504 21.70 -19.77 -4.58
C GLY A 504 20.91 -19.89 -5.86
N GLY A 505 20.74 -21.10 -6.36
CA GLY A 505 19.80 -21.32 -7.45
C GLY A 505 19.73 -22.75 -7.95
N LEU A 506 19.00 -22.89 -9.06
CA LEU A 506 18.79 -24.13 -9.82
C LEU A 506 19.06 -23.86 -11.31
N ALA A 507 19.90 -24.65 -11.95
CA ALA A 507 20.37 -24.40 -13.31
C ALA A 507 20.06 -25.58 -14.24
N TYR A 508 19.69 -25.25 -15.48
CA TYR A 508 19.22 -26.19 -16.50
C TYR A 508 19.96 -25.91 -17.81
N ASP A 509 20.75 -26.88 -18.27
CA ASP A 509 21.45 -26.80 -19.57
C ASP A 509 20.55 -27.40 -20.65
N ILE A 510 20.22 -26.60 -21.66
CA ILE A 510 19.16 -26.89 -22.64
C ILE A 510 19.74 -26.66 -24.04
N THR A 511 19.52 -27.60 -24.96
CA THR A 511 19.80 -27.41 -26.39
C THR A 511 18.49 -27.49 -27.16
N LEU A 512 18.18 -26.46 -27.93
CA LEU A 512 16.93 -26.31 -28.68
C LEU A 512 17.20 -26.23 -30.17
N ALA A 513 16.57 -27.09 -30.96
CA ALA A 513 16.48 -26.95 -32.41
C ALA A 513 15.67 -25.67 -32.79
N PRO A 514 15.78 -25.19 -34.04
CA PRO A 514 14.97 -24.07 -34.52
C PRO A 514 13.47 -24.30 -34.28
N GLY A 515 12.80 -23.35 -33.64
CA GLY A 515 11.38 -23.44 -33.30
C GLY A 515 11.03 -24.32 -32.09
N GLU A 516 11.98 -25.09 -31.55
CA GLU A 516 11.77 -25.96 -30.39
C GLU A 516 11.55 -25.15 -29.11
N SER A 517 10.76 -25.71 -28.19
CA SER A 517 10.52 -25.16 -26.86
C SER A 517 10.79 -26.20 -25.79
N TRP A 518 11.37 -25.76 -24.68
CA TRP A 518 11.57 -26.53 -23.46
C TRP A 518 10.92 -25.79 -22.30
N SER A 519 10.30 -26.54 -21.39
CA SER A 519 9.65 -25.96 -20.21
C SER A 519 9.98 -26.74 -18.95
N THR A 520 10.08 -26.02 -17.83
CA THR A 520 10.09 -26.60 -16.49
C THR A 520 9.11 -25.85 -15.59
N ALA A 521 8.78 -26.47 -14.46
CA ALA A 521 7.90 -25.89 -13.47
C ALA A 521 8.43 -26.13 -12.06
N MET A 522 7.91 -25.36 -11.10
CA MET A 522 8.29 -25.45 -9.70
C MET A 522 7.08 -25.18 -8.82
N ALA A 523 6.87 -26.08 -7.85
CA ALA A 523 5.96 -25.81 -6.74
C ALA A 523 6.70 -24.96 -5.71
N LEU A 524 6.14 -23.78 -5.41
CA LEU A 524 6.66 -22.83 -4.45
C LEU A 524 5.82 -22.97 -3.17
N GLY A 525 6.35 -23.70 -2.19
CA GLY A 525 5.61 -24.13 -1.01
C GLY A 525 4.95 -25.52 -1.15
N GLY A 526 4.26 -25.94 -0.09
CA GLY A 526 3.75 -27.31 0.08
C GLY A 526 4.77 -28.26 0.73
N ASP A 527 4.35 -29.51 0.96
CA ASP A 527 5.14 -30.49 1.71
C ASP A 527 5.86 -31.53 0.83
N ALA A 528 5.58 -31.56 -0.48
CA ALA A 528 6.11 -32.56 -1.40
C ALA A 528 6.24 -32.06 -2.84
N SER A 529 7.04 -32.78 -3.64
CA SER A 529 7.13 -32.59 -5.08
C SER A 529 5.80 -32.87 -5.78
N VAL A 530 5.66 -32.32 -6.99
CA VAL A 530 4.50 -32.54 -7.86
C VAL A 530 4.91 -33.27 -9.12
N THR A 531 3.97 -33.98 -9.73
CA THR A 531 4.14 -34.55 -11.08
C THR A 531 3.64 -33.56 -12.13
N GLN A 532 4.07 -33.72 -13.38
CA GLN A 532 3.59 -32.90 -14.50
C GLN A 532 2.06 -33.00 -14.64
N ALA A 533 1.49 -34.20 -14.56
CA ALA A 533 0.05 -34.42 -14.64
C ALA A 533 -0.73 -33.70 -13.53
N ALA A 534 -0.20 -33.70 -12.29
CA ALA A 534 -0.83 -32.97 -11.18
C ALA A 534 -0.78 -31.45 -11.39
N LEU A 535 0.30 -30.93 -11.97
CA LEU A 535 0.44 -29.52 -12.29
C LEU A 535 -0.51 -29.08 -13.40
N ASP A 536 -0.63 -29.87 -14.47
CA ASP A 536 -1.56 -29.57 -15.57
C ASP A 536 -3.02 -29.65 -15.10
N SER A 537 -3.33 -30.60 -14.23
CA SER A 537 -4.64 -30.68 -13.58
C SER A 537 -4.93 -29.46 -12.71
N ALA A 538 -3.96 -29.02 -11.88
CA ALA A 538 -4.10 -27.84 -11.03
C ALA A 538 -4.29 -26.56 -11.88
N HIS A 539 -3.53 -26.40 -12.96
CA HIS A 539 -3.67 -25.27 -13.88
C HIS A 539 -5.07 -25.26 -14.52
N ALA A 540 -5.53 -26.40 -15.05
CA ALA A 540 -6.86 -26.51 -15.63
C ALA A 540 -7.98 -26.23 -14.62
N ALA A 541 -7.86 -26.73 -13.38
CA ALA A 541 -8.80 -26.49 -12.30
C ALA A 541 -8.85 -25.00 -11.89
N THR A 542 -7.68 -24.37 -11.72
CA THR A 542 -7.57 -22.93 -11.41
C THR A 542 -8.23 -22.09 -12.51
N ARG A 543 -7.99 -22.39 -13.79
CA ARG A 543 -8.64 -21.70 -14.92
C ARG A 543 -10.14 -21.85 -14.88
N ALA A 544 -10.64 -23.07 -14.72
CA ALA A 544 -12.08 -23.34 -14.68
C ALA A 544 -12.76 -22.67 -13.48
N SER A 545 -12.08 -22.57 -12.34
CA SER A 545 -12.55 -21.84 -11.17
C SER A 545 -12.72 -20.35 -11.48
N TRP A 546 -11.67 -19.69 -11.97
CA TRP A 546 -11.73 -18.27 -12.33
C TRP A 546 -12.72 -17.98 -13.45
N GLN A 547 -12.82 -18.81 -14.48
CA GLN A 547 -13.79 -18.62 -15.56
C GLN A 547 -15.24 -18.66 -15.04
N ARG A 548 -15.56 -19.53 -14.09
CA ARG A 548 -16.89 -19.57 -13.47
C ARG A 548 -17.14 -18.33 -12.62
N THR A 549 -16.20 -17.95 -11.76
CA THR A 549 -16.35 -16.79 -10.87
C THR A 549 -16.47 -15.48 -11.64
N LEU A 550 -15.62 -15.27 -12.65
CA LEU A 550 -15.55 -14.02 -13.43
C LEU A 550 -16.59 -13.96 -14.57
N GLY A 551 -17.31 -15.06 -14.82
CA GLY A 551 -18.29 -15.18 -15.91
C GLY A 551 -19.74 -14.92 -15.50
N ALA A 552 -20.02 -14.56 -14.25
CA ALA A 552 -21.38 -14.34 -13.75
C ALA A 552 -22.09 -13.16 -14.44
N VAL A 553 -21.35 -12.12 -14.80
CA VAL A 553 -21.78 -11.03 -15.67
C VAL A 553 -21.00 -11.12 -16.96
N THR A 554 -21.71 -11.20 -18.09
CA THR A 554 -21.07 -11.27 -19.41
C THR A 554 -21.18 -9.93 -20.12
N MET A 555 -20.08 -9.51 -20.74
CA MET A 555 -20.02 -8.32 -21.58
C MET A 555 -19.51 -8.73 -22.97
N ASN A 556 -20.33 -8.56 -24.00
CA ASN A 556 -19.92 -8.69 -25.40
C ASN A 556 -19.94 -7.30 -26.01
N VAL A 557 -18.79 -6.82 -26.46
CA VAL A 557 -18.60 -5.43 -26.89
C VAL A 557 -17.86 -5.42 -28.22
N PRO A 558 -17.87 -4.31 -28.97
CA PRO A 558 -17.09 -4.19 -30.19
C PRO A 558 -15.60 -4.46 -29.93
N THR A 559 -14.89 -4.94 -30.95
CA THR A 559 -13.49 -5.39 -30.81
C THR A 559 -12.58 -4.35 -30.13
N MET A 560 -12.79 -3.06 -30.46
CA MET A 560 -12.02 -1.95 -29.87
C MET A 560 -12.26 -1.71 -28.37
N LYS A 561 -13.40 -2.18 -27.82
CA LYS A 561 -13.75 -2.04 -26.40
C LYS A 561 -13.47 -3.32 -25.59
N GLN A 562 -13.03 -4.41 -26.24
CA GLN A 562 -12.72 -5.67 -25.56
C GLN A 562 -11.71 -5.53 -24.41
N PRO A 563 -10.63 -4.72 -24.51
CA PRO A 563 -9.71 -4.53 -23.38
C PRO A 563 -10.37 -3.97 -22.13
N LEU A 564 -11.44 -3.17 -22.26
CA LEU A 564 -12.20 -2.67 -21.11
C LEU A 564 -13.00 -3.81 -20.46
N ALA A 565 -13.71 -4.60 -21.26
CA ALA A 565 -14.47 -5.75 -20.77
C ALA A 565 -13.57 -6.80 -20.08
N ASP A 566 -12.40 -7.07 -20.64
CA ASP A 566 -11.40 -7.97 -20.05
C ASP A 566 -10.86 -7.42 -18.74
N THR A 567 -10.63 -6.10 -18.67
CA THR A 567 -10.19 -5.44 -17.44
C THR A 567 -11.25 -5.51 -16.34
N VAL A 568 -12.56 -5.53 -16.65
CA VAL A 568 -13.62 -5.73 -15.63
C VAL A 568 -13.46 -7.09 -14.95
N LYS A 569 -13.18 -8.15 -15.74
CA LYS A 569 -12.92 -9.48 -15.19
C LYS A 569 -11.63 -9.54 -14.38
N SER A 570 -10.55 -8.96 -14.89
CA SER A 570 -9.28 -8.90 -14.15
C SER A 570 -9.41 -8.13 -12.84
N ALA A 571 -10.04 -6.95 -12.86
CA ALA A 571 -10.27 -6.13 -11.68
C ALA A 571 -11.11 -6.87 -10.61
N LEU A 572 -12.12 -7.66 -11.02
CA LEU A 572 -12.89 -8.47 -10.08
C LEU A 572 -12.02 -9.56 -9.44
N ALA A 573 -11.15 -10.21 -10.23
CA ALA A 573 -10.18 -11.16 -9.70
C ALA A 573 -9.22 -10.49 -8.69
N GLN A 574 -8.75 -9.29 -8.99
CA GLN A 574 -7.87 -8.51 -8.11
C GLN A 574 -8.54 -8.19 -6.77
N VAL A 575 -9.81 -7.76 -6.78
CA VAL A 575 -10.61 -7.56 -5.56
C VAL A 575 -10.72 -8.84 -4.73
N LEU A 576 -10.97 -9.99 -5.38
CA LEU A 576 -11.14 -11.27 -4.70
C LEU A 576 -9.83 -11.87 -4.17
N MET A 577 -8.72 -11.66 -4.89
CA MET A 577 -7.37 -12.10 -4.54
C MET A 577 -6.74 -11.29 -3.40
N SER A 578 -7.03 -9.99 -3.31
CA SER A 578 -6.45 -9.10 -2.28
C SER A 578 -7.03 -9.31 -0.87
N ARG A 579 -7.98 -10.24 -0.72
CA ARG A 579 -8.61 -10.55 0.57
C ARG A 579 -7.67 -11.29 1.51
N ASP A 580 -8.03 -11.30 2.79
CA ASP A 580 -7.46 -12.19 3.80
C ASP A 580 -8.62 -12.85 4.55
N GLY A 581 -9.09 -13.99 4.01
CA GLY A 581 -10.35 -14.57 4.44
C GLY A 581 -11.52 -13.59 4.20
N PRO A 582 -12.28 -13.18 5.23
CA PRO A 582 -13.37 -12.23 5.09
C PRO A 582 -12.91 -10.76 4.95
N ALA A 583 -11.66 -10.44 5.31
CA ALA A 583 -11.13 -9.09 5.27
C ALA A 583 -10.94 -8.64 3.81
N LEU A 584 -11.62 -7.55 3.40
CA LEU A 584 -11.38 -6.88 2.13
C LEU A 584 -10.26 -5.85 2.32
N LYS A 585 -9.15 -6.01 1.59
CA LYS A 585 -8.00 -5.10 1.66
C LYS A 585 -7.74 -4.49 0.28
N PRO A 586 -7.44 -3.19 0.20
CA PRO A 586 -7.03 -2.56 -1.06
C PRO A 586 -5.64 -3.02 -1.53
N GLY A 587 -4.80 -3.53 -0.63
CA GLY A 587 -3.50 -4.10 -0.94
C GLY A 587 -3.11 -5.22 0.02
N THR A 588 -2.11 -6.01 -0.36
CA THR A 588 -1.63 -7.16 0.45
C THR A 588 -0.24 -6.92 1.05
N ARG A 589 0.38 -5.78 0.74
CA ARG A 589 1.72 -5.37 1.20
C ARG A 589 1.66 -4.05 1.94
N SER A 590 1.72 -2.93 1.23
CA SER A 590 1.73 -1.58 1.81
C SER A 590 0.42 -1.33 2.54
N TYR A 591 -0.70 -1.67 1.90
CA TYR A 591 -2.05 -1.49 2.43
C TYR A 591 -2.66 -2.74 3.07
N ASP A 592 -1.87 -3.52 3.81
CA ASP A 592 -2.36 -4.74 4.47
C ASP A 592 -3.27 -4.48 5.69
N ARG A 593 -4.37 -3.75 5.47
CA ARG A 593 -5.44 -3.44 6.44
C ARG A 593 -6.78 -3.36 5.71
N SER A 594 -7.86 -3.53 6.45
CA SER A 594 -9.21 -3.45 5.90
C SER A 594 -9.85 -2.13 6.29
N TRP A 595 -9.88 -1.15 5.38
CA TRP A 595 -10.63 0.08 5.56
C TRP A 595 -12.11 -0.14 5.25
N ILE A 596 -13.01 0.42 6.06
CA ILE A 596 -14.46 0.28 5.83
C ILE A 596 -14.89 0.96 4.53
N ARG A 597 -14.23 2.08 4.16
CA ARG A 597 -14.40 2.79 2.90
C ARG A 597 -14.24 1.88 1.69
N ASP A 598 -13.06 1.28 1.59
CA ASP A 598 -12.66 0.36 0.54
C ASP A 598 -13.60 -0.85 0.53
N GLY A 599 -13.85 -1.43 1.70
CA GLY A 599 -14.72 -2.60 1.87
C GLY A 599 -16.16 -2.36 1.42
N ALA A 600 -16.73 -1.17 1.68
CA ALA A 600 -18.07 -0.80 1.22
C ALA A 600 -18.14 -0.73 -0.32
N MET A 601 -17.19 -0.04 -0.95
CA MET A 601 -17.15 0.15 -2.41
C MET A 601 -16.78 -1.13 -3.17
N MET A 602 -15.85 -1.93 -2.62
CA MET A 602 -15.52 -3.27 -3.13
C MET A 602 -16.72 -4.22 -2.99
N THR A 603 -17.50 -4.12 -1.91
CA THR A 603 -18.72 -4.92 -1.73
C THR A 603 -19.77 -4.57 -2.76
N GLU A 604 -20.10 -3.29 -2.95
CA GLU A 604 -21.06 -2.84 -3.97
C GLU A 604 -20.66 -3.36 -5.37
N THR A 605 -19.37 -3.29 -5.69
CA THR A 605 -18.82 -3.83 -6.95
C THR A 605 -19.07 -5.32 -7.10
N MET A 606 -18.75 -6.12 -6.08
CA MET A 606 -18.99 -7.56 -6.10
C MET A 606 -20.49 -7.87 -6.18
N LEU A 607 -21.36 -7.09 -5.53
CA LEU A 607 -22.81 -7.22 -5.61
C LEU A 607 -23.32 -7.00 -7.04
N ARG A 608 -22.88 -5.93 -7.72
CA ARG A 608 -23.20 -5.66 -9.13
C ARG A 608 -22.74 -6.77 -10.06
N MET A 609 -21.62 -7.41 -9.74
CA MET A 609 -21.05 -8.56 -10.48
C MET A 609 -21.65 -9.92 -10.08
N GLY A 610 -22.63 -9.96 -9.17
CA GLY A 610 -23.29 -11.21 -8.77
C GLY A 610 -22.55 -12.05 -7.74
N VAL A 611 -21.48 -11.52 -7.13
CA VAL A 611 -20.63 -12.20 -6.14
C VAL A 611 -20.97 -11.69 -4.73
N VAL A 612 -21.96 -12.30 -4.09
CA VAL A 612 -22.52 -11.79 -2.81
C VAL A 612 -21.73 -12.24 -1.58
N ALA A 613 -21.31 -13.50 -1.55
CA ALA A 613 -20.82 -14.15 -0.32
C ALA A 613 -19.61 -13.43 0.33
N PRO A 614 -18.59 -12.97 -0.42
CA PRO A 614 -17.47 -12.25 0.19
C PRO A 614 -17.88 -10.94 0.89
N GLY A 615 -18.79 -10.16 0.31
CA GLY A 615 -19.29 -8.91 0.91
C GLY A 615 -20.08 -9.15 2.21
N ARG A 616 -20.91 -10.20 2.24
CA ARG A 616 -21.61 -10.60 3.47
C ARG A 616 -20.63 -11.06 4.55
N ALA A 617 -19.64 -11.87 4.18
CA ALA A 617 -18.60 -12.34 5.11
C ALA A 617 -17.78 -11.17 5.68
N PHE A 618 -17.46 -10.17 4.85
CA PHE A 618 -16.80 -8.94 5.29
C PHE A 618 -17.65 -8.18 6.31
N ALA A 619 -18.93 -7.93 6.03
CA ALA A 619 -19.81 -7.22 6.97
C ALA A 619 -19.98 -7.96 8.31
N ASP A 620 -20.07 -9.29 8.27
CA ASP A 620 -20.14 -10.15 9.47
C ASP A 620 -18.86 -10.10 10.30
N TRP A 621 -17.70 -10.04 9.64
CA TRP A 621 -16.40 -9.91 10.29
C TRP A 621 -16.11 -8.50 10.81
N TYR A 622 -16.51 -7.46 10.08
CA TYR A 622 -16.23 -6.06 10.43
C TYR A 622 -17.11 -5.58 11.59
N GLY A 623 -18.39 -5.90 11.57
CA GLY A 623 -19.38 -5.41 12.55
C GLY A 623 -18.99 -5.60 14.03
N PRO A 624 -18.45 -6.76 14.45
CA PRO A 624 -17.96 -6.96 15.82
C PRO A 624 -16.81 -6.04 16.27
N ASN A 625 -16.16 -5.31 15.35
CA ASN A 625 -15.05 -4.40 15.67
C ASN A 625 -15.48 -2.96 15.99
N LEU A 626 -16.78 -2.64 15.92
CA LEU A 626 -17.29 -1.33 16.35
C LEU A 626 -16.94 -1.09 17.83
N PHE A 627 -16.58 0.15 18.16
CA PHE A 627 -16.35 0.53 19.55
C PHE A 627 -17.67 0.56 20.34
N ALA A 628 -17.59 0.39 21.66
CA ALA A 628 -18.77 0.31 22.53
C ALA A 628 -19.68 1.56 22.47
N ASN A 629 -19.12 2.73 22.09
CA ASN A 629 -19.84 3.98 21.91
C ASN A 629 -20.55 4.10 20.55
N GLY A 630 -20.45 3.09 19.68
CA GLY A 630 -21.00 3.10 18.32
C GLY A 630 -20.05 3.63 17.25
N LYS A 631 -18.87 4.15 17.60
CA LYS A 631 -17.86 4.57 16.63
C LYS A 631 -17.47 3.40 15.74
N VAL A 632 -17.43 3.66 14.43
CA VAL A 632 -16.93 2.71 13.45
C VAL A 632 -15.43 2.96 13.29
N PRO A 633 -14.56 1.95 13.47
CA PRO A 633 -13.13 2.11 13.19
C PRO A 633 -12.92 2.42 11.71
N CYS A 634 -11.94 3.26 11.39
CA CYS A 634 -11.62 3.57 9.99
C CYS A 634 -11.07 2.36 9.24
N CYS A 635 -10.25 1.57 9.93
CA CYS A 635 -9.77 0.30 9.45
C CYS A 635 -9.59 -0.73 10.57
N VAL A 636 -9.45 -2.00 10.17
CA VAL A 636 -9.13 -3.12 11.05
C VAL A 636 -7.94 -3.88 10.45
N ASP A 637 -6.92 -4.15 11.25
CA ASP A 637 -5.80 -5.01 10.86
C ASP A 637 -5.49 -6.07 11.93
N ALA A 638 -4.35 -6.75 11.83
CA ALA A 638 -3.93 -7.76 12.81
C ALA A 638 -3.85 -7.23 14.25
N ARG A 639 -3.80 -5.90 14.42
CA ARG A 639 -3.80 -5.22 15.71
C ARG A 639 -5.20 -4.92 16.26
N GLY A 640 -6.25 -5.15 15.48
CA GLY A 640 -7.63 -4.84 15.83
C GLY A 640 -8.14 -3.52 15.24
N PRO A 641 -9.30 -3.02 15.68
CA PRO A 641 -9.89 -1.77 15.17
C PRO A 641 -9.01 -0.55 15.44
N ASP A 642 -8.89 0.33 14.45
CA ASP A 642 -8.17 1.60 14.54
C ASP A 642 -9.07 2.72 15.10
N PRO A 643 -8.67 3.38 16.20
CA PRO A 643 -9.44 4.45 16.83
C PRO A 643 -9.21 5.82 16.18
N VAL A 644 -8.39 5.94 15.14
CA VAL A 644 -8.18 7.22 14.45
C VAL A 644 -9.53 7.75 13.89
N PRO A 645 -9.87 9.03 14.13
CA PRO A 645 -11.09 9.61 13.57
C PRO A 645 -11.03 9.76 12.04
N GLU A 646 -11.81 8.92 11.35
CA GLU A 646 -12.24 9.14 9.96
C GLU A 646 -13.78 9.09 9.92
N ASN A 647 -14.43 10.26 9.75
CA ASN A 647 -15.85 10.41 10.06
C ASN A 647 -16.80 9.83 8.99
N ASP A 648 -16.32 9.63 7.75
CA ASP A 648 -16.97 8.86 6.68
C ASP A 648 -17.29 7.40 7.06
N SER A 649 -16.47 6.80 7.92
CA SER A 649 -16.55 5.39 8.32
C SER A 649 -17.94 4.94 8.77
N HIS A 650 -18.65 5.81 9.48
CA HIS A 650 -19.98 5.53 10.02
C HIS A 650 -21.01 5.35 8.91
N GLY A 651 -21.02 6.28 7.96
CA GLY A 651 -21.91 6.23 6.81
C GLY A 651 -21.63 5.03 5.92
N GLN A 652 -20.36 4.70 5.70
CA GLN A 652 -19.93 3.56 4.89
C GLN A 652 -20.33 2.22 5.49
N TYR A 653 -20.22 2.04 6.81
CA TYR A 653 -20.69 0.81 7.47
C TYR A 653 -22.21 0.65 7.36
N ILE A 654 -22.97 1.72 7.60
CA ILE A 654 -24.43 1.71 7.46
C ILE A 654 -24.83 1.39 6.01
N HIS A 655 -24.12 1.97 5.05
CA HIS A 655 -24.32 1.72 3.62
C HIS A 655 -24.07 0.26 3.27
N LEU A 656 -22.92 -0.29 3.67
CA LEU A 656 -22.53 -1.69 3.43
C LEU A 656 -23.64 -2.69 3.82
N VAL A 657 -24.15 -2.60 5.05
CA VAL A 657 -25.17 -3.55 5.54
C VAL A 657 -26.53 -3.34 4.88
N THR A 658 -26.87 -2.10 4.54
CA THR A 658 -28.13 -1.76 3.89
C THR A 658 -28.14 -2.17 2.42
N ASP A 659 -27.02 -1.99 1.73
CA ASP A 659 -26.87 -2.34 0.33
C ASP A 659 -26.85 -3.86 0.13
N LEU A 660 -26.23 -4.62 1.05
CA LEU A 660 -26.38 -6.08 1.10
C LEU A 660 -27.86 -6.51 1.12
N TYR A 661 -28.71 -5.84 1.90
CA TYR A 661 -30.16 -6.11 1.86
C TYR A 661 -30.79 -5.73 0.52
N ARG A 662 -30.45 -4.57 -0.06
CA ARG A 662 -31.00 -4.15 -1.36
C ARG A 662 -30.77 -5.17 -2.47
N TYR A 663 -29.61 -5.80 -2.49
CA TYR A 663 -29.25 -6.80 -3.52
C TYR A 663 -29.71 -8.23 -3.21
N THR A 664 -30.03 -8.55 -1.96
CA THR A 664 -30.34 -9.95 -1.54
C THR A 664 -31.77 -10.15 -1.05
N GLY A 665 -32.44 -9.09 -0.59
CA GLY A 665 -33.72 -9.17 0.11
C GLY A 665 -33.64 -9.84 1.49
N ASP A 666 -32.45 -10.12 2.04
CA ASP A 666 -32.30 -10.83 3.31
C ASP A 666 -32.64 -9.93 4.50
N LYS A 667 -33.93 -9.86 4.81
CA LYS A 667 -34.47 -9.08 5.93
C LYS A 667 -33.96 -9.60 7.29
N ALA A 668 -33.68 -10.89 7.42
CA ALA A 668 -33.21 -11.47 8.67
C ALA A 668 -31.77 -11.02 8.98
N ALA A 669 -30.90 -10.97 7.97
CA ALA A 669 -29.56 -10.40 8.11
C ALA A 669 -29.60 -8.91 8.46
N LEU A 670 -30.49 -8.13 7.82
CA LEU A 670 -30.65 -6.70 8.14
C LEU A 670 -31.13 -6.48 9.58
N GLU A 671 -32.11 -7.26 10.05
CA GLU A 671 -32.61 -7.20 11.43
C GLU A 671 -31.51 -7.56 12.44
N ARG A 672 -30.66 -8.54 12.14
CA ARG A 672 -29.50 -8.91 12.97
C ARG A 672 -28.45 -7.80 13.04
N ASP A 673 -28.25 -7.06 11.95
CA ASP A 673 -27.25 -6.00 11.87
C ASP A 673 -27.77 -4.67 12.45
N TRP A 674 -29.09 -4.49 12.56
CA TRP A 674 -29.75 -3.26 13.05
C TRP A 674 -29.16 -2.66 14.33
N PRO A 675 -28.88 -3.41 15.41
CA PRO A 675 -28.36 -2.81 16.64
C PRO A 675 -27.02 -2.09 16.45
N LYS A 676 -26.16 -2.61 15.57
CA LYS A 676 -24.86 -2.02 15.26
C LYS A 676 -24.99 -0.83 14.32
N LEU A 677 -25.86 -0.96 13.32
CA LEU A 677 -26.23 0.10 12.39
C LEU A 677 -26.75 1.33 13.16
N ASP A 678 -27.71 1.14 14.07
CA ASP A 678 -28.28 2.22 14.87
C ASP A 678 -27.26 2.81 15.86
N ALA A 679 -26.37 2.00 16.45
CA ALA A 679 -25.28 2.50 17.29
C ALA A 679 -24.34 3.44 16.50
N ALA A 680 -23.95 3.04 15.28
CA ALA A 680 -23.15 3.89 14.39
C ALA A 680 -23.86 5.18 14.02
N ARG A 681 -25.17 5.11 13.70
CA ARG A 681 -26.00 6.29 13.43
C ARG A 681 -26.07 7.24 14.62
N ARG A 682 -26.29 6.73 15.84
CA ARG A 682 -26.35 7.56 17.06
C ARG A 682 -25.01 8.24 17.36
N TYR A 683 -23.90 7.54 17.14
CA TYR A 683 -22.58 8.14 17.27
C TYR A 683 -22.36 9.25 16.22
N MET A 684 -22.68 8.98 14.95
CA MET A 684 -22.63 9.95 13.86
C MET A 684 -23.49 11.20 14.15
N GLU A 685 -24.71 11.00 14.66
CA GLU A 685 -25.58 12.09 15.11
C GLU A 685 -24.95 12.91 16.24
N SER A 686 -24.30 12.27 17.21
CA SER A 686 -23.61 13.00 18.30
C SER A 686 -22.48 13.90 17.79
N LEU A 687 -21.77 13.46 16.74
CA LEU A 687 -20.73 14.25 16.08
C LEU A 687 -21.32 15.44 15.32
N ALA A 688 -22.35 15.23 14.49
CA ALA A 688 -22.99 16.33 13.76
C ALA A 688 -23.58 17.39 14.72
N GLN A 689 -24.12 16.96 15.87
CA GLN A 689 -24.63 17.88 16.89
C GLN A 689 -23.53 18.67 17.60
N SER A 690 -22.31 18.13 17.74
CA SER A 690 -21.20 18.87 18.38
C SER A 690 -20.81 20.13 17.60
N GLU A 691 -21.09 20.16 16.30
CA GLU A 691 -20.79 21.30 15.43
C GLU A 691 -21.94 22.31 15.29
N ARG A 692 -23.06 22.08 15.98
CA ARG A 692 -24.19 23.02 16.03
C ARG A 692 -24.06 24.02 17.19
N THR A 693 -22.93 24.72 17.23
CA THR A 693 -22.61 25.69 18.30
C THR A 693 -22.91 27.12 17.88
N ALA A 694 -23.10 28.02 18.85
CA ALA A 694 -23.18 29.46 18.59
C ALA A 694 -21.88 29.99 17.93
N ALA A 695 -20.72 29.39 18.25
CA ALA A 695 -19.44 29.75 17.65
C ALA A 695 -19.41 29.46 16.13
N ASN A 696 -20.08 28.38 15.67
CA ASN A 696 -20.16 28.07 14.24
C ASN A 696 -21.28 28.85 13.52
N GLN A 697 -22.01 29.74 14.20
CA GLN A 697 -23.04 30.57 13.57
C GLN A 697 -22.53 31.93 13.07
N THR A 698 -21.29 32.32 13.38
CA THR A 698 -20.71 33.57 12.88
C THR A 698 -20.43 33.49 11.37
N PRO A 699 -20.40 34.62 10.63
CA PRO A 699 -20.10 34.61 9.20
C PRO A 699 -18.80 33.90 8.83
N GLU A 700 -17.77 34.00 9.68
CA GLU A 700 -16.43 33.45 9.46
C GLU A 700 -16.35 31.94 9.74
N ARG A 701 -17.35 31.37 10.40
CA ARG A 701 -17.39 29.94 10.77
C ARG A 701 -18.63 29.23 10.26
N ARG A 702 -19.50 29.93 9.53
CA ARG A 702 -20.80 29.42 9.08
C ARG A 702 -20.67 28.16 8.22
N MET A 703 -19.56 28.03 7.50
CA MET A 703 -19.26 26.86 6.67
C MET A 703 -18.90 25.59 7.46
N LEU A 704 -18.83 25.68 8.80
CA LEU A 704 -18.54 24.57 9.71
C LEU A 704 -19.80 24.07 10.44
N TYR A 705 -20.92 24.77 10.31
CA TYR A 705 -22.11 24.56 11.14
C TYR A 705 -22.86 23.28 10.80
N GLY A 706 -23.02 22.40 11.80
CA GLY A 706 -23.84 21.19 11.67
C GLY A 706 -23.28 20.09 10.77
N LEU A 707 -22.00 20.21 10.40
CA LEU A 707 -21.25 19.20 9.65
C LEU A 707 -20.64 18.15 10.59
N MET A 708 -20.04 17.11 10.03
CA MET A 708 -19.12 16.26 10.78
C MET A 708 -17.91 17.08 11.25
N PRO A 709 -17.40 16.84 12.47
CA PRO A 709 -16.22 17.55 12.97
C PRO A 709 -14.96 17.20 12.17
N PRO A 710 -13.86 17.94 12.34
CA PRO A 710 -12.63 17.69 11.60
C PRO A 710 -12.08 16.28 11.80
N SER A 711 -11.78 15.61 10.69
CA SER A 711 -11.10 14.31 10.64
C SER A 711 -9.96 14.34 9.61
N ILE A 712 -9.17 13.27 9.60
CA ILE A 712 -8.14 13.05 8.57
C ILE A 712 -8.65 12.13 7.44
N SER A 713 -9.97 12.08 7.25
CA SER A 713 -10.61 11.24 6.25
C SER A 713 -10.23 11.65 4.83
N HIS A 714 -10.07 10.62 3.98
CA HIS A 714 -9.52 10.73 2.63
C HIS A 714 -8.08 11.30 2.64
N GLU A 715 -7.20 10.74 1.80
CA GLU A 715 -5.74 10.85 1.93
C GLU A 715 -5.17 12.28 1.92
N GLY A 716 -5.96 13.27 1.50
CA GLY A 716 -5.56 14.67 1.39
C GLY A 716 -5.37 15.45 2.70
N TYR A 717 -5.84 14.96 3.86
CA TYR A 717 -5.91 15.78 5.10
C TYR A 717 -5.11 15.27 6.30
N SER A 718 -4.17 14.34 6.08
CA SER A 718 -3.30 13.81 7.15
C SER A 718 -2.40 14.86 7.81
N ALA A 719 -2.05 15.94 7.10
CA ALA A 719 -1.24 17.02 7.65
C ALA A 719 -1.98 17.84 8.73
N LYS A 720 -3.30 17.98 8.61
CA LYS A 720 -4.18 18.69 9.54
C LYS A 720 -5.64 18.32 9.26
N ALA A 721 -6.35 17.81 10.27
CA ALA A 721 -7.76 17.44 10.15
C ALA A 721 -8.65 18.58 9.62
N GLN A 722 -9.62 18.27 8.76
CA GLN A 722 -10.48 19.23 8.05
C GLN A 722 -11.97 18.86 8.11
N TYR A 723 -12.83 19.86 7.91
CA TYR A 723 -14.27 19.67 7.68
C TYR A 723 -14.49 19.23 6.23
N SER A 724 -14.37 17.93 6.00
CA SER A 724 -14.34 17.32 4.67
C SER A 724 -15.74 17.02 4.13
N LEU A 725 -16.04 17.44 2.90
CA LEU A 725 -17.29 17.06 2.25
C LEU A 725 -17.35 15.56 1.93
N TRP A 726 -16.21 14.88 1.87
CA TRP A 726 -16.16 13.42 1.80
C TRP A 726 -16.90 12.79 3.00
N ASP A 727 -16.59 13.27 4.21
CA ASP A 727 -17.23 12.79 5.44
C ASP A 727 -18.71 13.10 5.45
N ASP A 728 -19.07 14.32 5.06
CA ASP A 728 -20.46 14.77 5.08
C ASP A 728 -21.34 14.04 4.04
N PHE A 729 -20.85 13.78 2.83
CA PHE A 729 -21.61 13.01 1.83
C PHE A 729 -21.80 11.55 2.24
N TRP A 730 -20.79 10.93 2.87
CA TRP A 730 -20.95 9.60 3.45
C TRP A 730 -21.88 9.60 4.66
N ALA A 731 -21.82 10.61 5.53
CA ALA A 731 -22.74 10.75 6.65
C ALA A 731 -24.19 10.90 6.17
N LEU A 732 -24.44 11.73 5.14
CA LEU A 732 -25.75 11.86 4.52
C LEU A 732 -26.25 10.54 3.93
N THR A 733 -25.37 9.79 3.26
CA THR A 733 -25.67 8.43 2.77
C THR A 733 -26.07 7.52 3.93
N GLY A 734 -25.32 7.53 5.02
CA GLY A 734 -25.63 6.79 6.25
C GLY A 734 -27.00 7.12 6.83
N TYR A 735 -27.37 8.40 6.89
CA TYR A 735 -28.72 8.80 7.35
C TYR A 735 -29.83 8.31 6.39
N LYS A 736 -29.62 8.40 5.07
CA LYS A 736 -30.58 7.88 4.07
C LYS A 736 -30.77 6.37 4.20
N ASP A 737 -29.69 5.64 4.36
CA ASP A 737 -29.69 4.19 4.47
C ASP A 737 -30.25 3.71 5.80
N ALA A 738 -29.94 4.38 6.91
CA ALA A 738 -30.55 4.11 8.21
C ALA A 738 -32.07 4.35 8.18
N ALA A 739 -32.53 5.44 7.55
CA ALA A 739 -33.96 5.71 7.39
C ALA A 739 -34.65 4.62 6.55
N PHE A 740 -34.02 4.19 5.45
CA PHE A 740 -34.52 3.11 4.61
C PHE A 740 -34.61 1.78 5.39
N ALA A 741 -33.53 1.38 6.09
CA ALA A 741 -33.50 0.17 6.89
C ALA A 741 -34.56 0.21 8.02
N ALA A 742 -34.71 1.35 8.70
CA ALA A 742 -35.72 1.55 9.74
C ALA A 742 -37.15 1.31 9.21
N ARG A 743 -37.46 1.83 8.01
CA ARG A 743 -38.77 1.60 7.36
C ARG A 743 -38.96 0.13 7.00
N VAL A 744 -37.97 -0.51 6.38
CA VAL A 744 -38.02 -1.93 5.99
C VAL A 744 -38.29 -2.82 7.20
N LEU A 745 -37.66 -2.51 8.34
CA LEU A 745 -37.79 -3.26 9.58
C LEU A 745 -38.94 -2.78 10.49
N ASN A 746 -39.69 -1.75 10.09
CA ASN A 746 -40.75 -1.13 10.89
C ASN A 746 -40.30 -0.65 12.29
N LYS A 747 -39.15 0.01 12.37
CA LYS A 747 -38.59 0.53 13.62
C LYS A 747 -39.30 1.81 14.07
N PRO A 748 -39.62 1.99 15.36
CA PRO A 748 -40.34 3.17 15.85
C PRO A 748 -39.57 4.48 15.66
N GLU A 749 -38.24 4.42 15.64
CA GLU A 749 -37.34 5.56 15.42
C GLU A 749 -37.26 6.03 13.94
N ALA A 750 -37.93 5.37 12.99
CA ALA A 750 -37.83 5.71 11.57
C ALA A 750 -38.10 7.20 11.27
N ALA A 751 -39.15 7.78 11.85
CA ALA A 751 -39.50 9.19 11.65
C ALA A 751 -38.46 10.15 12.24
N GLU A 752 -37.83 9.79 13.37
CA GLU A 752 -36.76 10.58 13.97
C GLU A 752 -35.51 10.57 13.08
N ILE A 753 -35.14 9.40 12.56
CA ILE A 753 -33.98 9.24 11.67
C ILE A 753 -34.18 10.05 10.37
N GLU A 754 -35.40 10.07 9.83
CA GLU A 754 -35.74 10.93 8.68
C GLU A 754 -35.60 12.42 8.99
N ALA A 755 -36.03 12.87 10.18
CA ALA A 755 -35.86 14.25 10.59
C ALA A 755 -34.38 14.64 10.77
N GLN A 756 -33.56 13.71 11.26
CA GLN A 756 -32.10 13.89 11.35
C GLN A 756 -31.45 14.00 9.97
N ARG A 757 -31.80 13.08 9.06
CA ARG A 757 -31.39 13.12 7.64
C ARG A 757 -31.69 14.48 7.02
N ASP A 758 -32.94 14.93 7.12
CA ASP A 758 -33.39 16.16 6.46
C ASP A 758 -32.72 17.40 7.05
N ARG A 759 -32.44 17.39 8.37
CA ARG A 759 -31.69 18.46 9.02
C ARG A 759 -30.25 18.49 8.53
N PHE A 760 -29.55 17.36 8.58
CA PHE A 760 -28.15 17.27 8.14
C PHE A 760 -27.99 17.67 6.68
N GLN A 761 -28.88 17.21 5.79
CA GLN A 761 -28.91 17.63 4.38
C GLN A 761 -29.01 19.16 4.26
N ARG A 762 -29.95 19.80 4.97
CA ARG A 762 -30.08 21.27 4.93
C ARG A 762 -28.82 21.99 5.43
N ASP A 763 -28.22 21.51 6.50
CA ASP A 763 -26.99 22.11 7.05
C ASP A 763 -25.83 21.97 6.06
N LEU A 764 -25.65 20.79 5.45
CA LEU A 764 -24.63 20.52 4.44
C LEU A 764 -24.72 21.48 3.25
N HIS A 765 -25.88 21.61 2.64
CA HIS A 765 -26.08 22.54 1.52
C HIS A 765 -25.85 24.01 1.92
N ALA A 766 -26.27 24.40 3.13
CA ALA A 766 -26.01 25.74 3.65
C ALA A 766 -24.52 25.99 3.91
N ALA A 767 -23.78 24.98 4.37
CA ALA A 767 -22.35 25.05 4.63
C ALA A 767 -21.55 25.14 3.34
N ILE A 768 -21.89 24.37 2.30
CA ILE A 768 -21.30 24.49 0.96
C ILE A 768 -21.49 25.92 0.42
N ALA A 769 -22.71 26.45 0.48
CA ALA A 769 -22.98 27.82 0.03
C ALA A 769 -22.22 28.87 0.86
N ALA A 770 -22.03 28.65 2.16
CA ALA A 770 -21.23 29.52 3.01
C ALA A 770 -19.73 29.44 2.67
N ALA A 771 -19.18 28.25 2.44
CA ALA A 771 -17.79 28.05 2.04
C ALA A 771 -17.48 28.77 0.73
N VAL A 772 -18.36 28.63 -0.27
CA VAL A 772 -18.25 29.30 -1.57
C VAL A 772 -18.15 30.82 -1.42
N ARG A 773 -19.00 31.41 -0.57
CA ARG A 773 -18.96 32.86 -0.28
C ARG A 773 -17.71 33.28 0.49
N PHE A 774 -17.33 32.50 1.50
CA PHE A 774 -16.20 32.81 2.37
C PHE A 774 -14.86 32.77 1.60
N TRP A 775 -14.64 31.69 0.86
CA TRP A 775 -13.42 31.46 0.07
C TRP A 775 -13.43 32.15 -1.29
N LYS A 776 -14.57 32.71 -1.71
CA LYS A 776 -14.76 33.38 -3.02
C LYS A 776 -14.40 32.47 -4.19
N ILE A 777 -14.89 31.23 -4.14
CA ILE A 777 -14.70 30.20 -5.15
C ILE A 777 -15.98 29.99 -5.97
N ASP A 778 -15.90 29.29 -7.08
CA ASP A 778 -17.03 29.02 -8.00
C ASP A 778 -17.24 27.52 -8.27
N TYR A 779 -16.70 26.67 -7.39
CA TYR A 779 -16.80 25.22 -7.42
C TYR A 779 -17.18 24.70 -6.01
N ILE A 780 -17.61 23.44 -5.94
CA ILE A 780 -17.83 22.73 -4.66
C ILE A 780 -16.46 22.37 -4.06
N PRO A 781 -16.12 22.83 -2.83
CA PRO A 781 -14.80 22.58 -2.25
C PRO A 781 -14.63 21.13 -1.77
N GLY A 782 -13.40 20.66 -1.63
CA GLY A 782 -13.10 19.37 -0.99
C GLY A 782 -13.38 19.41 0.52
N ALA A 783 -12.90 20.45 1.19
CA ALA A 783 -13.22 20.77 2.57
C ALA A 783 -13.78 22.19 2.70
N THR A 784 -14.85 22.35 3.47
CA THR A 784 -15.46 23.67 3.72
C THR A 784 -14.52 24.59 4.51
N SER A 785 -13.63 24.00 5.31
CA SER A 785 -12.60 24.71 6.08
C SER A 785 -11.37 25.14 5.28
N LEU A 786 -11.21 24.72 4.03
CA LEU A 786 -10.06 25.10 3.17
C LEU A 786 -10.46 25.79 1.87
N GLY A 787 -11.65 25.52 1.33
CA GLY A 787 -12.03 26.01 0.00
C GLY A 787 -11.21 25.39 -1.14
N ASP A 788 -10.54 24.28 -0.87
CA ASP A 788 -9.67 23.56 -1.79
C ASP A 788 -10.46 22.80 -2.86
N PHE A 789 -9.79 22.39 -3.94
CA PHE A 789 -10.44 21.74 -5.07
C PHE A 789 -10.21 20.23 -5.06
N ASP A 790 -11.29 19.48 -4.83
CA ASP A 790 -11.31 18.01 -4.91
C ASP A 790 -12.62 17.50 -5.52
N ALA A 791 -12.65 17.43 -6.85
CA ALA A 791 -13.78 16.89 -7.59
C ALA A 791 -13.99 15.38 -7.33
N THR A 792 -12.92 14.65 -7.04
CA THR A 792 -12.96 13.20 -6.80
C THR A 792 -13.72 12.89 -5.51
N SER A 793 -13.52 13.66 -4.44
CA SER A 793 -14.37 13.56 -3.24
C SER A 793 -15.81 14.01 -3.51
N THR A 794 -16.00 15.05 -4.32
CA THR A 794 -17.33 15.56 -4.69
C THR A 794 -18.20 14.52 -5.41
N THR A 795 -17.60 13.51 -6.06
CA THR A 795 -18.35 12.41 -6.71
C THR A 795 -19.29 11.68 -5.75
N MET A 796 -18.96 11.60 -4.45
CA MET A 796 -19.82 10.95 -3.44
C MET A 796 -21.16 11.67 -3.27
N GLY A 797 -21.21 12.98 -3.56
CA GLY A 797 -22.44 13.76 -3.60
C GLY A 797 -23.39 13.31 -4.73
N LEU A 798 -22.88 12.75 -5.83
CA LEU A 798 -23.69 12.19 -6.91
C LEU A 798 -24.13 10.76 -6.56
N ASP A 799 -23.19 9.92 -6.16
CA ASP A 799 -23.40 8.52 -5.82
C ASP A 799 -22.35 8.10 -4.79
N PRO A 800 -22.74 7.55 -3.63
CA PRO A 800 -24.08 7.05 -3.30
C PRO A 800 -25.05 8.12 -2.74
N ALA A 801 -24.62 9.35 -2.45
CA ALA A 801 -25.47 10.29 -1.73
C ALA A 801 -26.70 10.75 -2.54
N GLY A 802 -26.66 10.79 -3.87
CA GLY A 802 -27.83 11.14 -4.69
C GLY A 802 -28.32 12.58 -4.50
N GLU A 803 -27.39 13.56 -4.51
CA GLU A 803 -27.69 14.97 -4.29
C GLU A 803 -27.62 15.82 -5.57
N GLN A 804 -27.46 15.20 -6.75
CA GLN A 804 -27.30 15.90 -8.03
C GLN A 804 -28.38 16.98 -8.27
N ALA A 805 -29.65 16.67 -8.04
CA ALA A 805 -30.76 17.59 -8.28
C ALA A 805 -30.87 18.72 -7.23
N ARG A 806 -30.16 18.60 -6.10
CA ARG A 806 -30.22 19.56 -4.97
C ARG A 806 -28.99 20.45 -4.87
N LEU A 807 -27.86 20.00 -5.43
CA LEU A 807 -26.64 20.81 -5.53
C LEU A 807 -26.85 21.97 -6.51
N ASP A 808 -26.14 23.08 -6.30
CA ASP A 808 -26.16 24.20 -7.23
C ASP A 808 -25.61 23.73 -8.60
N PRO A 809 -26.41 23.81 -9.68
CA PRO A 809 -26.02 23.25 -10.97
C PRO A 809 -24.83 23.97 -11.60
N LYS A 810 -24.61 25.25 -11.27
CA LYS A 810 -23.45 26.01 -11.76
C LYS A 810 -22.18 25.58 -11.04
N LEU A 811 -22.23 25.44 -9.71
CA LEU A 811 -21.08 24.93 -8.95
C LEU A 811 -20.72 23.51 -9.40
N LEU A 812 -21.74 22.66 -9.61
CA LEU A 812 -21.55 21.29 -10.07
C LEU A 812 -20.87 21.24 -11.45
N ALA A 813 -21.39 22.01 -12.41
CA ALA A 813 -20.79 22.11 -13.75
C ALA A 813 -19.34 22.61 -13.68
N ASN A 814 -19.08 23.68 -12.92
CA ASN A 814 -17.74 24.25 -12.77
C ASN A 814 -16.74 23.27 -12.14
N THR A 815 -17.14 22.52 -11.11
CA THR A 815 -16.30 21.50 -10.46
C THR A 815 -15.80 20.48 -11.49
N PHE A 816 -16.72 19.88 -12.25
CA PHE A 816 -16.37 18.82 -13.20
C PHE A 816 -15.76 19.35 -14.50
N ASP A 817 -16.09 20.56 -14.94
CA ASP A 817 -15.40 21.24 -16.04
C ASP A 817 -13.94 21.56 -15.70
N ARG A 818 -13.66 21.93 -14.44
CA ARG A 818 -12.29 22.11 -13.95
C ARG A 818 -11.55 20.79 -13.87
N GLN A 819 -12.17 19.72 -13.39
CA GLN A 819 -11.55 18.40 -13.33
C GLN A 819 -11.24 17.86 -14.73
N TRP A 820 -12.20 17.96 -15.65
CA TRP A 820 -11.99 17.59 -17.06
C TRP A 820 -10.76 18.26 -17.65
N ARG A 821 -10.64 19.59 -17.49
CA ARG A 821 -9.46 20.34 -17.97
C ARG A 821 -8.18 19.83 -17.31
N ARG A 822 -8.17 19.67 -15.99
CA ARG A 822 -7.00 19.18 -15.23
C ARG A 822 -6.49 17.83 -15.77
N VAL A 823 -7.40 16.88 -16.02
CA VAL A 823 -7.04 15.54 -16.51
C VAL A 823 -6.57 15.61 -17.96
N MET A 824 -7.32 16.27 -18.85
CA MET A 824 -7.02 16.30 -20.28
C MET A 824 -5.79 17.15 -20.64
N THR A 825 -5.30 18.01 -19.73
CA THR A 825 -4.01 18.72 -19.94
C THR A 825 -2.78 17.88 -19.59
N ARG A 826 -2.91 16.81 -18.79
CA ARG A 826 -1.75 16.01 -18.35
C ARG A 826 -0.89 15.44 -19.47
N PRO A 827 -1.46 14.91 -20.59
CA PRO A 827 -0.64 14.36 -21.68
C PRO A 827 0.28 15.38 -22.36
N VAL A 828 0.00 16.68 -22.23
CA VAL A 828 0.73 17.76 -22.92
C VAL A 828 1.40 18.75 -21.96
N SER A 829 1.24 18.58 -20.64
CA SER A 829 1.81 19.46 -19.61
C SER A 829 2.83 18.70 -18.74
N SER A 830 3.86 19.41 -18.31
CA SER A 830 4.86 18.96 -17.32
C SER A 830 4.58 19.45 -15.90
N ASP A 831 3.48 20.18 -15.67
CA ASP A 831 3.19 20.87 -14.40
C ASP A 831 2.56 19.94 -13.34
N TRP A 832 2.81 18.63 -13.45
CA TRP A 832 2.32 17.62 -12.53
C TRP A 832 3.38 16.53 -12.30
N SER A 833 3.47 16.02 -11.07
CA SER A 833 4.39 14.93 -10.71
C SER A 833 3.71 13.58 -10.75
N ASP A 834 2.49 13.51 -10.23
CA ASP A 834 1.68 12.31 -10.06
C ASP A 834 0.19 12.64 -9.92
N TYR A 835 -0.63 11.59 -9.96
CA TYR A 835 -2.03 11.62 -9.57
C TYR A 835 -2.46 10.24 -9.04
N THR A 836 -3.62 10.18 -8.36
CA THR A 836 -4.21 8.92 -7.92
C THR A 836 -5.31 8.44 -8.89
N PRO A 837 -5.31 7.18 -9.35
CA PRO A 837 -6.39 6.62 -10.16
C PRO A 837 -7.76 6.54 -9.48
N TYR A 838 -7.90 6.88 -8.19
CA TYR A 838 -9.22 7.18 -7.58
C TYR A 838 -10.06 8.18 -8.40
N GLU A 839 -9.40 9.01 -9.20
CA GLU A 839 -10.08 9.89 -10.13
C GLU A 839 -10.96 9.16 -11.18
N LEU A 840 -10.85 7.83 -11.34
CA LEU A 840 -11.75 7.01 -12.16
C LEU A 840 -13.24 7.23 -11.82
N ARG A 841 -13.56 7.56 -10.57
CA ARG A 841 -14.92 7.93 -10.14
C ARG A 841 -15.50 9.12 -10.91
N ASN A 842 -14.65 10.00 -11.44
CA ASN A 842 -15.09 11.12 -12.26
C ASN A 842 -15.67 10.66 -13.61
N VAL A 843 -15.35 9.45 -14.09
CA VAL A 843 -16.00 8.85 -15.28
C VAL A 843 -17.49 8.66 -14.99
N SER A 844 -17.85 8.02 -13.88
CA SER A 844 -19.25 7.88 -13.44
C SER A 844 -19.93 9.24 -13.25
N ALA A 845 -19.22 10.23 -12.70
CA ALA A 845 -19.76 11.58 -12.58
C ALA A 845 -20.09 12.20 -13.95
N MET A 846 -19.20 12.08 -14.94
CA MET A 846 -19.43 12.56 -16.30
C MET A 846 -20.60 11.83 -16.97
N VAL A 847 -20.76 10.53 -16.74
CA VAL A 847 -21.94 9.77 -17.22
C VAL A 847 -23.23 10.34 -16.64
N ARG A 848 -23.30 10.54 -15.33
CA ARG A 848 -24.50 11.05 -14.62
C ARG A 848 -24.86 12.49 -15.00
N LEU A 849 -23.86 13.29 -15.39
CA LEU A 849 -24.04 14.65 -15.90
C LEU A 849 -24.36 14.70 -17.41
N GLY A 850 -24.54 13.55 -18.07
CA GLY A 850 -24.83 13.46 -19.50
C GLY A 850 -23.65 13.90 -20.39
N ARG A 851 -22.42 13.88 -19.87
CA ARG A 851 -21.17 14.26 -20.56
C ARG A 851 -20.45 13.03 -21.12
N ARG A 852 -21.16 12.25 -21.95
CA ARG A 852 -20.71 10.93 -22.47
C ARG A 852 -19.34 10.94 -23.14
N GLU A 853 -19.09 11.87 -24.05
CA GLU A 853 -17.79 11.98 -24.75
C GLU A 853 -16.65 12.16 -23.74
N ARG A 854 -16.87 13.02 -22.73
CA ARG A 854 -15.87 13.28 -21.68
C ARG A 854 -15.66 12.06 -20.79
N ALA A 855 -16.72 11.32 -20.46
CA ALA A 855 -16.62 10.08 -19.70
C ALA A 855 -15.69 9.07 -20.41
N ASN A 856 -15.92 8.81 -21.70
CA ASN A 856 -15.10 7.87 -22.48
C ASN A 856 -13.66 8.34 -22.63
N ARG A 857 -13.44 9.63 -22.90
CA ARG A 857 -12.09 10.21 -23.01
C ARG A 857 -11.30 10.16 -21.70
N MET A 858 -11.96 10.37 -20.56
CA MET A 858 -11.33 10.19 -19.25
C MET A 858 -11.02 8.72 -18.97
N LEU A 859 -11.95 7.82 -19.31
CA LEU A 859 -11.74 6.38 -19.16
C LEU A 859 -10.54 5.89 -19.97
N ASP A 860 -10.41 6.33 -21.23
CA ASP A 860 -9.27 6.01 -22.10
C ASP A 860 -7.94 6.50 -21.51
N PHE A 861 -7.93 7.73 -20.95
CA PHE A 861 -6.76 8.27 -20.25
C PHE A 861 -6.34 7.36 -19.09
N TYR A 862 -7.27 6.99 -18.20
CA TYR A 862 -6.94 6.14 -17.06
C TYR A 862 -6.57 4.70 -17.47
N MET A 863 -7.22 4.14 -18.50
CA MET A 863 -6.86 2.83 -19.09
C MET A 863 -5.43 2.80 -19.62
N GLY A 864 -4.93 3.94 -20.10
CA GLY A 864 -3.56 4.15 -20.53
C GLY A 864 -2.52 4.04 -19.40
N ASP A 865 -2.93 4.14 -18.13
CA ASP A 865 -2.05 4.14 -16.97
C ASP A 865 -2.02 2.82 -16.17
N ARG A 866 -2.58 1.75 -16.74
CA ARG A 866 -2.35 0.38 -16.26
C ARG A 866 -0.88 -0.01 -16.40
N ARG A 867 -0.29 -0.62 -15.37
CA ARG A 867 1.15 -0.95 -15.35
C ARG A 867 1.43 -2.33 -14.74
N PRO A 868 2.11 -3.22 -15.49
CA PRO A 868 2.23 -3.23 -16.95
C PRO A 868 0.86 -3.32 -17.61
N GLY A 869 0.70 -2.71 -18.79
CA GLY A 869 -0.61 -2.61 -19.46
C GLY A 869 -1.29 -3.95 -19.72
N GLY A 870 -0.50 -5.01 -19.97
CA GLY A 870 -1.01 -6.36 -20.22
C GLY A 870 -1.48 -7.13 -18.98
N TRP A 871 -1.34 -6.57 -17.77
CA TRP A 871 -1.82 -7.17 -16.51
C TRP A 871 -3.09 -6.53 -15.97
N ASN A 872 -3.64 -5.55 -16.69
CA ASN A 872 -4.95 -4.95 -16.39
C ASN A 872 -5.06 -4.38 -14.97
N GLY A 873 -3.98 -3.87 -14.37
CA GLY A 873 -3.94 -3.38 -13.00
C GLY A 873 -3.39 -1.96 -12.88
N TRP A 874 -3.85 -1.24 -11.86
CA TRP A 874 -3.37 0.10 -11.50
C TRP A 874 -2.68 0.08 -10.14
N ALA A 875 -1.69 0.97 -9.99
CA ALA A 875 -1.22 1.40 -8.69
C ALA A 875 -2.21 2.39 -8.04
N GLU A 876 -1.99 2.72 -6.77
CA GLU A 876 -2.66 3.84 -6.12
C GLU A 876 -2.11 5.18 -6.62
N VAL A 877 -0.80 5.26 -6.89
CA VAL A 877 -0.14 6.48 -7.37
C VAL A 877 0.44 6.25 -8.75
N VAL A 878 0.11 7.13 -9.70
CA VAL A 878 0.66 7.14 -11.05
C VAL A 878 1.53 8.36 -11.23
N GLY A 879 2.83 8.13 -11.46
CA GLY A 879 3.79 9.17 -11.76
C GLY A 879 3.81 9.56 -13.24
N ARG A 880 4.15 10.83 -13.52
CA ARG A 880 4.39 11.32 -14.89
C ARG A 880 5.55 10.58 -15.55
N ASP A 881 6.67 10.41 -14.84
CA ASP A 881 7.78 9.57 -15.27
C ASP A 881 7.60 8.15 -14.70
N GLN A 882 7.46 7.19 -15.61
CA GLN A 882 7.20 5.78 -15.30
C GLN A 882 8.39 5.07 -14.63
N ARG A 883 9.62 5.57 -14.81
CA ARG A 883 10.83 4.93 -14.27
C ARG A 883 11.45 5.67 -13.09
N GLU A 884 10.91 6.85 -12.74
CA GLU A 884 11.23 7.55 -11.50
C GLU A 884 10.70 6.77 -10.28
N ILE A 885 11.62 6.38 -9.39
CA ILE A 885 11.31 5.63 -8.17
C ILE A 885 10.41 6.46 -7.26
N ARG A 886 9.26 5.90 -6.90
CA ARG A 886 8.30 6.51 -5.98
C ARG A 886 7.51 5.46 -5.19
N PHE A 887 6.81 5.94 -4.18
CA PHE A 887 5.75 5.16 -3.55
C PHE A 887 4.58 5.04 -4.54
N LEU A 888 4.17 3.80 -4.82
CA LEU A 888 3.04 3.43 -5.68
C LEU A 888 1.87 2.85 -4.89
N GLY A 889 2.12 2.35 -3.68
CA GLY A 889 1.18 1.53 -2.93
C GLY A 889 1.31 0.05 -3.25
N ASP A 890 0.17 -0.61 -3.50
CA ASP A 890 0.09 -1.98 -4.02
C ASP A 890 -0.27 -1.95 -5.51
N VAL A 891 0.28 -2.89 -6.29
CA VAL A 891 -0.07 -3.09 -7.70
C VAL A 891 -0.51 -4.55 -7.88
N PRO A 892 -1.78 -4.81 -8.22
CA PRO A 892 -2.88 -3.87 -8.36
C PRO A 892 -3.41 -3.36 -7.01
N HIS A 893 -3.94 -2.13 -6.99
CA HIS A 893 -4.69 -1.56 -5.88
C HIS A 893 -6.18 -1.91 -6.01
N ALA A 894 -6.71 -2.75 -5.13
CA ALA A 894 -8.03 -3.35 -5.28
C ALA A 894 -9.19 -2.34 -5.10
N TRP A 895 -8.99 -1.23 -4.38
CA TRP A 895 -9.97 -0.14 -4.36
C TRP A 895 -10.01 0.62 -5.69
N VAL A 896 -8.87 0.84 -6.35
CA VAL A 896 -8.86 1.41 -7.70
C VAL A 896 -9.53 0.44 -8.70
N ALA A 897 -9.29 -0.86 -8.54
CA ALA A 897 -9.94 -1.89 -9.34
C ALA A 897 -11.47 -1.86 -9.18
N SER A 898 -11.99 -1.62 -7.97
CA SER A 898 -13.44 -1.49 -7.74
C SER A 898 -13.99 -0.18 -8.33
N ASP A 899 -13.27 0.94 -8.23
CA ASP A 899 -13.62 2.20 -8.89
C ASP A 899 -13.70 2.05 -10.42
N TYR A 900 -12.76 1.31 -11.02
CA TYR A 900 -12.80 0.99 -12.45
C TYR A 900 -14.06 0.19 -12.81
N ILE A 901 -14.38 -0.88 -12.06
CA ILE A 901 -15.55 -1.71 -12.35
C ILE A 901 -16.82 -0.86 -12.26
N ARG A 902 -16.99 -0.06 -11.20
CA ARG A 902 -18.15 0.84 -11.07
C ARG A 902 -18.26 1.79 -12.25
N ALA A 903 -17.16 2.45 -12.63
CA ALA A 903 -17.13 3.35 -13.78
C ALA A 903 -17.51 2.65 -15.10
N ALA A 904 -16.96 1.45 -15.35
CA ALA A 904 -17.23 0.69 -16.55
C ALA A 904 -18.70 0.20 -16.61
N LEU A 905 -19.25 -0.27 -15.48
CA LEU A 905 -20.64 -0.72 -15.40
C LEU A 905 -21.63 0.45 -15.49
N ASP A 906 -21.28 1.63 -14.97
CA ASP A 906 -22.12 2.84 -15.07
C ASP A 906 -22.29 3.33 -16.51
N LEU A 907 -21.37 3.00 -17.43
CA LEU A 907 -21.59 3.25 -18.86
C LEU A 907 -22.84 2.54 -19.38
N PHE A 908 -23.10 1.33 -18.87
CA PHE A 908 -24.20 0.46 -19.28
C PHE A 908 -25.46 0.69 -18.48
N ALA A 909 -25.38 0.73 -17.15
CA ALA A 909 -26.54 0.99 -16.31
C ALA A 909 -26.15 1.52 -14.93
N TYR A 910 -26.85 2.56 -14.48
CA TYR A 910 -26.76 3.08 -13.12
C TYR A 910 -28.14 3.48 -12.58
N VAL A 911 -28.26 3.56 -11.26
CA VAL A 911 -29.50 3.99 -10.59
C VAL A 911 -29.50 5.51 -10.42
N ASP A 912 -30.56 6.15 -10.89
CA ASP A 912 -30.94 7.49 -10.45
C ASP A 912 -31.74 7.36 -9.16
N GLN A 913 -31.13 7.77 -8.05
CA GLN A 913 -31.69 7.61 -6.70
C GLN A 913 -32.95 8.46 -6.48
N ASP A 914 -33.02 9.65 -7.11
CA ASP A 914 -34.14 10.58 -6.95
C ASP A 914 -35.32 10.15 -7.82
N ALA A 915 -35.05 9.74 -9.07
CA ALA A 915 -36.09 9.23 -9.98
C ALA A 915 -36.51 7.79 -9.66
N GLN A 916 -35.75 7.07 -8.83
CA GLN A 916 -35.91 5.63 -8.58
C GLN A 916 -35.95 4.81 -9.88
N ALA A 917 -35.15 5.24 -10.86
CA ALA A 917 -35.11 4.70 -12.21
C ALA A 917 -33.72 4.14 -12.52
N ILE A 918 -33.65 3.19 -13.46
CA ILE A 918 -32.37 2.72 -14.01
C ILE A 918 -32.12 3.44 -15.32
N VAL A 919 -31.04 4.21 -15.38
CA VAL A 919 -30.57 4.82 -16.62
C VAL A 919 -29.73 3.78 -17.38
N LEU A 920 -30.08 3.51 -18.63
CA LEU A 920 -29.45 2.53 -19.51
C LEU A 920 -28.60 3.24 -20.57
N ALA A 921 -27.45 2.67 -20.92
CA ALA A 921 -26.53 3.15 -21.94
C ALA A 921 -26.14 4.64 -21.80
N GLY A 922 -26.12 5.18 -20.57
CA GLY A 922 -25.78 6.58 -20.32
C GLY A 922 -24.39 6.96 -20.85
N GLY A 923 -23.43 6.03 -20.76
CA GLY A 923 -22.05 6.22 -21.19
C GLY A 923 -21.66 5.59 -22.53
N LEU A 924 -22.55 4.87 -23.22
CA LEU A 924 -22.22 4.20 -24.49
C LEU A 924 -22.30 5.19 -25.66
N ASP A 925 -21.17 5.49 -26.28
CA ASP A 925 -21.05 6.34 -27.50
C ASP A 925 -21.08 5.51 -28.79
N ASP A 926 -20.88 6.18 -29.93
CA ASP A 926 -20.90 5.57 -31.26
C ASP A 926 -19.97 4.34 -31.37
N ASP A 927 -18.80 4.36 -30.73
CA ASP A 927 -17.83 3.26 -30.77
C ASP A 927 -18.34 2.01 -30.04
N TRP A 928 -19.13 2.18 -28.98
CA TRP A 928 -19.76 1.07 -28.26
C TRP A 928 -20.93 0.46 -29.03
N LEU A 929 -21.52 1.21 -29.96
CA LEU A 929 -22.68 0.79 -30.74
C LEU A 929 -22.32 0.26 -32.13
N ALA A 930 -21.04 0.33 -32.50
CA ALA A 930 -20.49 -0.18 -33.75
C ALA A 930 -20.54 -1.71 -33.86
N GLU A 931 -20.24 -2.25 -35.05
CA GLU A 931 -20.24 -3.70 -35.31
C GLU A 931 -21.58 -4.37 -34.93
N LYS A 932 -21.57 -5.28 -33.95
CA LYS A 932 -22.76 -5.95 -33.43
C LYS A 932 -23.39 -5.21 -32.23
N GLY A 933 -22.81 -4.08 -31.85
CA GLY A 933 -23.14 -3.31 -30.66
C GLY A 933 -22.57 -3.90 -29.38
N SER A 934 -23.12 -3.45 -28.27
CA SER A 934 -22.73 -3.85 -26.91
C SER A 934 -23.86 -4.60 -26.21
N ASP A 935 -23.46 -5.59 -25.42
CA ASP A 935 -24.32 -6.47 -24.65
C ASP A 935 -23.74 -6.63 -23.24
N VAL A 936 -24.59 -6.47 -22.22
CA VAL A 936 -24.30 -6.83 -20.83
C VAL A 936 -25.44 -7.71 -20.31
N ARG A 937 -25.11 -8.82 -19.65
CA ARG A 937 -26.10 -9.74 -19.06
C ARG A 937 -25.76 -10.08 -17.63
N GLY A 938 -26.80 -10.19 -16.81
CA GLY A 938 -26.70 -10.52 -15.39
C GLY A 938 -26.27 -9.36 -14.50
N LEU A 939 -26.16 -8.13 -15.03
CA LEU A 939 -25.75 -6.96 -14.25
C LEU A 939 -26.76 -6.72 -13.13
N ARG A 940 -26.32 -6.80 -11.88
CA ARG A 940 -27.22 -6.61 -10.74
C ARG A 940 -27.35 -5.14 -10.38
N THR A 941 -28.56 -4.78 -9.95
CA THR A 941 -28.91 -3.48 -9.37
C THR A 941 -29.71 -3.71 -8.08
N PRO A 942 -29.90 -2.67 -7.25
CA PRO A 942 -30.85 -2.71 -6.12
C PRO A 942 -32.30 -3.08 -6.48
N TYR A 943 -32.67 -3.01 -7.76
CA TYR A 943 -34.03 -3.33 -8.24
C TYR A 943 -34.13 -4.67 -8.97
N GLY A 944 -33.03 -5.44 -9.08
CA GLY A 944 -32.96 -6.71 -9.80
C GLY A 944 -31.90 -6.72 -10.91
N THR A 945 -31.89 -7.78 -11.73
CA THR A 945 -30.93 -7.95 -12.82
C THR A 945 -31.33 -7.20 -14.08
N VAL A 946 -30.37 -6.59 -14.75
CA VAL A 946 -30.52 -5.94 -16.05
C VAL A 946 -29.74 -6.74 -17.09
N ASP A 947 -30.42 -7.10 -18.17
CA ASP A 947 -29.79 -7.52 -19.41
C ASP A 947 -30.04 -6.42 -20.45
N LEU A 948 -29.00 -5.93 -21.12
CA LEU A 948 -29.10 -4.90 -22.15
C LEU A 948 -28.29 -5.35 -23.36
N ALA A 949 -28.94 -5.42 -24.52
CA ALA A 949 -28.27 -5.51 -25.82
C ALA A 949 -28.64 -4.27 -26.63
N ILE A 950 -27.66 -3.51 -27.13
CA ILE A 950 -27.85 -2.24 -27.81
C ILE A 950 -26.87 -2.06 -28.96
N ARG A 951 -27.35 -1.60 -30.12
CA ARG A 951 -26.53 -1.35 -31.30
C ARG A 951 -27.06 -0.19 -32.12
N ALA A 952 -26.19 0.38 -32.97
CA ALA A 952 -26.60 1.25 -34.05
C ALA A 952 -27.19 0.43 -35.21
N ASP A 953 -28.18 0.99 -35.89
CA ASP A 953 -28.82 0.46 -37.10
C ASP A 953 -29.08 1.60 -38.08
N GLY A 954 -28.05 1.99 -38.83
CA GLY A 954 -28.08 3.23 -39.63
C GLY A 954 -28.24 4.46 -38.74
N ASP A 955 -29.30 5.24 -38.98
CA ASP A 955 -29.68 6.42 -38.17
C ASP A 955 -30.55 6.07 -36.95
N ALA A 956 -30.75 4.78 -36.66
CA ALA A 956 -31.51 4.30 -35.52
C ALA A 956 -30.63 3.64 -34.46
N VAL A 957 -31.14 3.62 -33.24
CA VAL A 957 -30.62 2.85 -32.11
C VAL A 957 -31.67 1.81 -31.78
N VAL A 958 -31.26 0.54 -31.74
CA VAL A 958 -32.12 -0.55 -31.32
C VAL A 958 -31.57 -1.17 -30.05
N ALA A 959 -32.44 -1.36 -29.07
CA ALA A 959 -32.09 -1.94 -27.78
C ALA A 959 -33.10 -3.02 -27.38
N THR A 960 -32.62 -4.08 -26.75
CA THR A 960 -33.44 -5.07 -26.05
C THR A 960 -33.07 -5.03 -24.57
N ILE A 961 -34.07 -4.81 -23.73
CA ILE A 961 -33.93 -4.77 -22.29
C ILE A 961 -34.57 -6.05 -21.74
N GLY A 962 -33.79 -6.86 -21.03
CA GLY A 962 -34.20 -8.07 -20.34
C GLY A 962 -33.79 -8.05 -18.88
N GLY A 963 -33.71 -9.23 -18.27
CA GLY A 963 -33.49 -9.39 -16.83
C GLY A 963 -34.77 -9.28 -16.01
N GLY A 964 -34.61 -9.15 -14.69
CA GLY A 964 -35.69 -9.10 -13.71
C GLY A 964 -35.79 -7.78 -12.94
N ALA A 965 -35.09 -6.73 -13.37
CA ALA A 965 -35.10 -5.44 -12.69
C ALA A 965 -36.48 -4.77 -12.78
N MET A 966 -36.98 -4.30 -11.62
CA MET A 966 -38.27 -3.62 -11.49
C MET A 966 -38.14 -2.28 -10.75
N PRO A 967 -37.41 -1.30 -11.32
CA PRO A 967 -37.31 0.04 -10.73
C PRO A 967 -38.68 0.75 -10.71
N PRO A 968 -39.09 1.39 -9.60
CA PRO A 968 -40.35 2.14 -9.51
C PRO A 968 -40.51 3.24 -10.57
N GLY A 969 -39.42 3.94 -10.89
CA GLY A 969 -39.37 4.97 -11.93
C GLY A 969 -39.23 4.42 -13.36
N GLY A 970 -39.15 3.10 -13.54
CA GLY A 970 -38.89 2.48 -14.83
C GLY A 970 -37.42 2.60 -15.28
N PHE A 971 -37.21 2.44 -16.58
CA PHE A 971 -35.91 2.64 -17.22
C PHE A 971 -35.88 3.95 -18.01
N VAL A 972 -34.72 4.59 -18.06
CA VAL A 972 -34.47 5.76 -18.92
C VAL A 972 -33.38 5.40 -19.91
N LEU A 973 -33.64 5.55 -21.21
CA LEU A 973 -32.64 5.37 -22.27
C LEU A 973 -32.35 6.73 -22.94
N PRO A 974 -31.26 7.41 -22.57
CA PRO A 974 -30.81 8.62 -23.24
C PRO A 974 -30.42 8.31 -24.69
N TRP A 975 -30.52 9.31 -25.57
CA TRP A 975 -30.05 9.17 -26.96
C TRP A 975 -28.53 8.96 -27.00
N PRO A 976 -28.02 7.83 -27.53
CA PRO A 976 -26.59 7.52 -27.45
C PRO A 976 -25.74 8.14 -28.57
N LEU A 977 -26.35 8.42 -29.74
CA LEU A 977 -25.65 8.91 -30.92
C LEU A 977 -25.51 10.43 -30.95
N SER A 978 -24.66 10.94 -31.85
CA SER A 978 -24.67 12.36 -32.22
C SER A 978 -26.03 12.82 -32.80
N GLY A 979 -26.35 14.11 -32.62
CA GLY A 979 -27.62 14.71 -33.02
C GLY A 979 -28.73 14.57 -31.96
N GLU A 980 -29.98 14.89 -32.35
CA GLU A 980 -31.16 14.75 -31.49
C GLU A 980 -31.95 13.49 -31.84
N ALA A 981 -32.63 12.89 -30.86
CA ALA A 981 -33.60 11.84 -31.11
C ALA A 981 -34.89 12.41 -31.73
N GLY A 982 -35.44 11.69 -32.71
CA GLY A 982 -36.68 12.01 -33.41
C GLY A 982 -37.84 11.14 -32.93
N ARG A 983 -38.01 9.97 -33.55
CA ARG A 983 -39.13 9.05 -33.26
C ARG A 983 -38.65 7.89 -32.39
N ALA A 984 -39.51 7.39 -31.50
CA ALA A 984 -39.21 6.19 -30.73
C ALA A 984 -40.40 5.24 -30.67
N THR A 985 -40.10 3.94 -30.56
CA THR A 985 -41.09 2.89 -30.32
C THR A 985 -40.65 1.97 -29.18
N ILE A 986 -41.63 1.55 -28.37
CA ILE A 986 -41.50 0.46 -27.40
C ILE A 986 -42.42 -0.69 -27.87
N ASP A 987 -41.83 -1.83 -28.18
CA ASP A 987 -42.49 -3.00 -28.81
C ASP A 987 -43.34 -2.62 -30.04
N GLY A 988 -42.77 -1.77 -30.88
CA GLY A 988 -43.44 -1.26 -32.09
C GLY A 988 -44.51 -0.19 -31.84
N LYS A 989 -44.82 0.18 -30.59
CA LYS A 989 -45.76 1.26 -30.27
C LYS A 989 -45.03 2.59 -30.15
N ALA A 990 -45.47 3.59 -30.89
CA ALA A 990 -44.89 4.94 -30.85
C ALA A 990 -45.02 5.59 -29.46
N VAL A 991 -43.95 6.22 -29.01
CA VAL A 991 -43.85 6.89 -27.71
C VAL A 991 -43.09 8.21 -27.82
N LYS A 992 -43.39 9.15 -26.92
CA LYS A 992 -42.70 10.44 -26.87
C LYS A 992 -41.37 10.29 -26.13
N ILE A 993 -40.37 11.03 -26.61
CA ILE A 993 -39.04 11.13 -25.98
C ILE A 993 -39.05 12.40 -25.12
N ALA A 994 -38.61 12.30 -23.88
CA ALA A 994 -38.43 13.43 -22.99
C ALA A 994 -37.04 14.07 -23.20
N SER A 995 -36.76 15.19 -22.52
CA SER A 995 -35.47 15.91 -22.68
C SER A 995 -34.26 15.12 -22.17
N ASP A 996 -34.48 14.24 -21.19
CA ASP A 996 -33.48 13.38 -20.55
C ASP A 996 -33.39 11.99 -21.21
N GLY A 997 -34.33 11.63 -22.07
CA GLY A 997 -34.31 10.38 -22.83
C GLY A 997 -35.68 9.74 -23.03
N LEU A 998 -35.67 8.49 -23.48
CA LEU A 998 -36.88 7.68 -23.57
C LEU A 998 -37.18 7.02 -22.23
N HIS A 999 -38.35 7.31 -21.65
CA HIS A 999 -38.84 6.68 -20.42
C HIS A 999 -39.59 5.39 -20.77
N ILE A 1000 -39.20 4.29 -20.15
CA ILE A 1000 -39.64 2.93 -20.47
C ILE A 1000 -40.20 2.29 -19.20
N PRO A 1001 -41.52 2.00 -19.13
CA PRO A 1001 -42.10 1.34 -17.98
C PRO A 1001 -41.48 -0.05 -17.75
N ALA A 1002 -41.08 -0.34 -16.50
CA ALA A 1002 -40.59 -1.65 -16.14
C ALA A 1002 -41.72 -2.69 -16.15
N ARG A 1003 -41.44 -3.88 -16.67
CA ARG A 1003 -42.39 -5.02 -16.69
C ARG A 1003 -41.65 -6.34 -16.89
N ASN A 1004 -42.35 -7.44 -16.67
CA ASN A 1004 -41.82 -8.78 -16.93
C ASN A 1004 -41.64 -9.05 -18.44
N GLY A 1005 -40.55 -9.73 -18.76
CA GLY A 1005 -40.21 -10.14 -20.13
C GLY A 1005 -39.42 -9.08 -20.91
N PRO A 1006 -38.86 -9.45 -22.08
CA PRO A 1006 -38.03 -8.54 -22.85
C PRO A 1006 -38.83 -7.35 -23.38
N ILE A 1007 -38.18 -6.18 -23.43
CA ILE A 1007 -38.71 -4.93 -23.98
C ILE A 1007 -37.85 -4.56 -25.18
N SER A 1008 -38.49 -4.42 -26.35
CA SER A 1008 -37.80 -4.00 -27.57
C SER A 1008 -37.96 -2.49 -27.77
N VAL A 1009 -36.86 -1.79 -28.00
CA VAL A 1009 -36.82 -0.34 -28.17
C VAL A 1009 -36.16 0.00 -29.49
N SER A 1010 -36.74 0.97 -30.21
CA SER A 1010 -36.10 1.62 -31.35
C SER A 1010 -36.24 3.13 -31.22
N MET A 1011 -35.15 3.87 -31.42
CA MET A 1011 -35.11 5.32 -31.47
C MET A 1011 -34.46 5.75 -32.78
N GLU A 1012 -35.07 6.63 -33.55
CA GLU A 1012 -34.54 7.18 -34.80
C GLU A 1012 -33.99 8.59 -34.57
N ARG A 1013 -32.88 8.95 -35.23
CA ARG A 1013 -32.36 10.32 -35.26
C ARG A 1013 -33.39 11.28 -35.86
N ARG A 1014 -33.47 12.49 -35.32
CA ARG A 1014 -34.25 13.59 -35.91
C ARG A 1014 -33.59 14.00 -37.23
N ARG A 1015 -34.36 13.90 -38.31
CA ARG A 1015 -33.92 14.32 -39.66
C ARG A 1015 -33.82 15.83 -39.79
#